data_AF-A0A7S9CQ30-F1
#
_entry.id   AF-A0A7S9CQ30-F1
#
_cell.length_a   1.000
_cell.length_b   1.000
_cell.length_c   1.000
_cell.angle_alpha   90.00
_cell.angle_beta   90.00
_cell.angle_gamma   90.00
#
_symmetry.space_group_name_H-M   'P 1'
#
loop_
_entity.id
_entity.type
_entity.pdbx_description
1 polymer ?
#
loop_
_entity_poly.entity_id
_entity_poly.type
_entity_poly.pdbx_seq_one_letter_code
_entity_poly.pdbx_strand_id
1 'polypeptide(L)'
;MSIETAAAITGIFGPCQIVQWNARDPNLLQELLLLGCDAYAVGQGSFAHSRWISPGTGEPVPRKPIAVVEIAADKATLELIDTLATQDHLQNLFLIGPGFAGLRRPLENQLFARGWRRHPASLRLSDYERMQDDLLPPLAVYQRIPAQVAARWPVEALLQERALHMDMLRETGSRADAHVVRYALAASLVRPGDVVLDCACGLGYGSAVIAAMSQASNVIGVDVDASVVAYANANYGERNVRFEVGDASNLHNLADASVDFIVSMETIEHVENWTAVAKEFARVLKPDGRLVASVPDRWADDTGNDPNPYHHHVFDWNKLREGLVDDFVLEARYTQAAPGGFKWPHTARQLKRVPLDSEVEGEWILVAASANPFARAEELRASFRHPAFADALSASGAVVLDFGGCYDNPWLYRTLVQAGERISDPAVLGRLANWVADNAAPESADRGAALCVTGYRILERRQAEAAGELIQRIDSYCRDNRHTTNPHVQRWRISLAFLAGCLSELAGALDHALKWFSLAAELDWRSFTPILTTKTIAAAFHAARIALTFGDEAGARAFFQIGVNTALEAARSDPKDIAGAIESPIPFGLIELGEVMEMGGQCAVAIATLPLWRRAPGAFWSRVNTKRFGLLAWNQALEQENAHLRAQLQKAGLR
;
A
#
# COMPACT_ATOMS: atom_id res chain seq x y z
N MET A 1 10.89 15.37 -18.58
CA MET A 1 11.60 16.17 -17.56
C MET A 1 10.76 17.31 -17.01
N SER A 2 10.39 18.37 -17.75
CA SER A 2 9.63 19.51 -17.19
C SER A 2 8.31 19.12 -16.49
N ILE A 3 7.46 18.31 -17.15
CA ILE A 3 6.19 17.79 -16.59
C ILE A 3 6.45 16.93 -15.35
N GLU A 4 7.42 16.02 -15.41
CA GLU A 4 7.77 15.11 -14.29
C GLU A 4 8.28 15.89 -13.09
N THR A 5 9.11 16.91 -13.31
CA THR A 5 9.62 17.80 -12.26
C THR A 5 8.51 18.64 -11.64
N ALA A 6 7.60 19.19 -12.45
CA ALA A 6 6.45 19.95 -11.96
C ALA A 6 5.49 19.06 -11.14
N ALA A 7 5.23 17.84 -11.62
CA ALA A 7 4.44 16.84 -10.91
C ALA A 7 5.11 16.39 -9.60
N ALA A 8 6.44 16.25 -9.59
CA ALA A 8 7.23 15.96 -8.39
C ALA A 8 7.11 17.07 -7.33
N ILE A 9 7.26 18.34 -7.72
CA ILE A 9 7.15 19.48 -6.80
C ILE A 9 5.74 19.54 -6.20
N THR A 10 4.71 19.47 -7.04
CA THR A 10 3.32 19.56 -6.60
C THR A 10 2.83 18.29 -5.88
N GLY A 11 3.42 17.14 -6.15
CA GLY A 11 3.18 15.91 -5.39
C GLY A 11 3.70 15.95 -3.96
N ILE A 12 4.67 16.83 -3.65
CA ILE A 12 5.18 17.03 -2.29
C ILE A 12 4.46 18.18 -1.60
N PHE A 13 4.34 19.33 -2.25
CA PHE A 13 3.87 20.56 -1.61
C PHE A 13 2.41 20.90 -1.90
N GLY A 14 1.75 20.09 -2.73
CA GLY A 14 0.60 20.60 -3.47
C GLY A 14 1.02 21.79 -4.34
N PRO A 15 0.05 22.49 -4.90
CA PRO A 15 0.40 23.69 -5.64
C PRO A 15 0.73 24.84 -4.70
N CYS A 16 1.81 25.55 -5.03
CA CYS A 16 2.57 26.38 -4.11
C CYS A 16 3.15 27.60 -4.83
N GLN A 17 3.77 28.50 -4.08
CA GLN A 17 4.47 29.65 -4.67
C GLN A 17 5.92 29.27 -4.93
N ILE A 18 6.39 29.49 -6.16
CA ILE A 18 7.68 29.03 -6.65
C ILE A 18 8.43 30.21 -7.25
N VAL A 19 9.72 30.27 -6.96
CA VAL A 19 10.64 31.16 -7.67
C VAL A 19 11.76 30.31 -8.24
N GLN A 20 11.90 30.30 -9.57
CA GLN A 20 12.87 29.55 -10.33
C GLN A 20 14.07 30.44 -10.68
N TRP A 21 15.24 30.12 -10.15
CA TRP A 21 16.51 30.73 -10.53
C TRP A 21 17.23 29.89 -11.56
N ASN A 22 18.00 30.57 -12.42
CA ASN A 22 18.68 29.95 -13.55
C ASN A 22 17.70 29.14 -14.41
N ALA A 23 16.54 29.71 -14.77
CA ALA A 23 15.52 29.03 -15.58
C ALA A 23 16.03 28.75 -17.01
N ARG A 24 16.82 27.68 -17.20
CA ARG A 24 17.36 27.28 -18.50
C ARG A 24 16.34 26.41 -19.24
N ASP A 25 15.40 25.76 -18.53
CA ASP A 25 14.23 25.12 -19.11
C ASP A 25 12.98 26.03 -19.03
N PRO A 26 12.57 26.67 -20.13
CA PRO A 26 11.39 27.53 -20.16
C PRO A 26 10.07 26.77 -20.00
N ASN A 27 10.06 25.44 -20.21
CA ASN A 27 8.83 24.64 -20.14
C ASN A 27 8.43 24.34 -18.69
N LEU A 28 9.39 24.24 -17.76
CA LEU A 28 9.09 23.94 -16.35
C LEU A 28 8.16 24.99 -15.72
N LEU A 29 8.40 26.26 -15.99
CA LEU A 29 7.56 27.36 -15.49
C LEU A 29 6.12 27.22 -15.98
N GLN A 30 5.92 26.85 -17.25
CA GLN A 30 4.59 26.64 -17.84
C GLN A 30 3.87 25.46 -17.17
N GLU A 31 4.57 24.35 -16.94
CA GLU A 31 4.01 23.17 -16.28
C GLU A 31 3.61 23.46 -14.83
N LEU A 32 4.43 24.19 -14.08
CA LEU A 32 4.12 24.60 -12.71
C LEU A 32 2.87 25.50 -12.64
N LEU A 33 2.72 26.42 -13.59
CA LEU A 33 1.52 27.26 -13.70
C LEU A 33 0.27 26.40 -14.04
N LEU A 34 0.41 25.41 -14.94
CA LEU A 34 -0.68 24.49 -15.30
C LEU A 34 -1.13 23.63 -14.10
N LEU A 35 -0.20 23.22 -13.24
CA LEU A 35 -0.50 22.50 -12.00
C LEU A 35 -0.98 23.42 -10.85
N GLY A 36 -1.12 24.72 -11.12
CA GLY A 36 -1.73 25.71 -10.22
C GLY A 36 -0.80 26.30 -9.17
N CYS A 37 0.52 26.32 -9.44
CA CYS A 37 1.50 27.05 -8.65
C CYS A 37 1.58 28.53 -9.07
N ASP A 38 1.90 29.42 -8.13
CA ASP A 38 2.32 30.80 -8.46
C ASP A 38 3.82 30.78 -8.76
N ALA A 39 4.21 30.60 -10.02
CA ALA A 39 5.61 30.40 -10.40
C ALA A 39 6.23 31.62 -11.12
N TYR A 40 7.44 32.02 -10.70
CA TYR A 40 8.18 33.16 -11.25
C TYR A 40 9.61 32.76 -11.66
N ALA A 41 10.16 33.29 -12.74
CA ALA A 41 11.56 33.06 -13.13
C ALA A 41 12.46 34.27 -12.84
N VAL A 42 13.70 34.01 -12.41
CA VAL A 42 14.72 35.03 -12.09
C VAL A 42 15.95 34.84 -12.98
N GLY A 43 16.34 35.91 -13.68
CA GLY A 43 17.51 35.96 -14.58
C GLY A 43 18.83 36.39 -13.90
N GLN A 44 19.96 36.24 -14.60
CA GLN A 44 21.29 36.60 -14.09
C GLN A 44 21.52 38.13 -14.08
N GLY A 45 21.18 38.79 -12.97
CA GLY A 45 21.60 40.16 -12.68
C GLY A 45 20.71 40.92 -11.69
N SER A 46 21.31 41.30 -10.54
CA SER A 46 20.86 42.28 -9.55
C SER A 46 19.63 41.95 -8.66
N PHE A 47 19.89 41.69 -7.38
CA PHE A 47 18.94 42.00 -6.30
C PHE A 47 19.09 43.48 -5.91
N ALA A 48 17.99 44.22 -5.90
CA ALA A 48 17.84 45.41 -5.07
C ALA A 48 16.57 45.26 -4.23
N HIS A 49 16.73 45.27 -2.91
CA HIS A 49 15.63 45.20 -1.95
C HIS A 49 14.63 46.34 -2.14
N SER A 50 13.37 46.01 -2.45
CA SER A 50 12.19 46.51 -1.74
C SER A 50 10.92 45.82 -2.29
N ARG A 51 10.28 45.00 -1.45
CA ARG A 51 8.92 44.44 -1.61
C ARG A 51 8.60 43.84 -2.98
N TRP A 52 8.71 42.52 -3.02
CA TRP A 52 8.03 41.60 -3.92
C TRP A 52 6.77 42.18 -4.58
N ILE A 53 6.88 42.68 -5.80
CA ILE A 53 5.76 43.15 -6.62
C ILE A 53 5.76 42.30 -7.89
N SER A 54 4.62 41.68 -8.20
CA SER A 54 4.42 40.99 -9.48
C SER A 54 4.69 41.94 -10.65
N PRO A 55 5.48 41.56 -11.68
CA PRO A 55 5.68 42.39 -12.86
C PRO A 55 4.34 42.54 -13.61
N GLY A 56 3.61 43.61 -13.31
CA GLY A 56 2.35 43.96 -13.95
C GLY A 56 1.21 44.37 -13.02
N THR A 57 1.19 43.96 -11.74
CA THR A 57 0.01 44.19 -10.86
C THR A 57 0.27 45.00 -9.59
N GLY A 58 1.52 45.23 -9.16
CA GLY A 58 1.77 46.08 -7.98
C GLY A 58 1.50 45.41 -6.62
N GLU A 59 1.06 44.16 -6.58
CA GLU A 59 0.65 43.48 -5.33
C GLU A 59 1.82 42.79 -4.62
N PRO A 60 1.86 42.81 -3.26
CA PRO A 60 2.88 42.13 -2.46
C PRO A 60 2.82 40.60 -2.60
N VAL A 61 3.94 39.94 -2.89
CA VAL A 61 4.02 38.47 -2.89
C VAL A 61 3.77 37.91 -1.47
N PRO A 62 2.89 36.90 -1.31
CA PRO A 62 2.63 36.24 -0.03
C PRO A 62 3.81 35.43 0.55
N ARG A 63 3.66 34.99 1.81
CA ARG A 63 4.75 34.53 2.70
C ARG A 63 5.29 33.14 2.34
N LYS A 64 6.61 33.07 2.09
CA LYS A 64 7.50 31.86 2.05
C LYS A 64 7.47 31.02 0.75
N PRO A 65 8.01 31.54 -0.37
CA PRO A 65 8.08 30.78 -1.61
C PRO A 65 9.07 29.60 -1.53
N ILE A 66 8.85 28.61 -2.39
CA ILE A 66 9.79 27.52 -2.68
C ILE A 66 10.80 28.04 -3.69
N ALA A 67 12.09 27.97 -3.36
CA ALA A 67 13.15 28.26 -4.31
C ALA A 67 13.43 27.03 -5.18
N VAL A 68 13.44 27.19 -6.49
CA VAL A 68 13.83 26.17 -7.45
C VAL A 68 15.10 26.67 -8.15
N VAL A 69 16.16 25.87 -8.17
CA VAL A 69 17.45 26.24 -8.77
C VAL A 69 17.90 25.14 -9.71
N GLU A 70 18.11 25.48 -10.98
CA GLU A 70 18.77 24.56 -11.91
C GLU A 70 20.28 24.58 -11.67
N ILE A 71 20.83 23.41 -11.34
CA ILE A 71 22.24 23.20 -11.03
C ILE A 71 23.05 23.13 -12.32
N ALA A 72 24.18 23.83 -12.31
CA ALA A 72 25.26 23.69 -13.26
C ALA A 72 26.61 23.59 -12.53
N ALA A 73 27.60 22.95 -13.16
CA ALA A 73 28.95 22.81 -12.65
C ALA A 73 29.76 24.12 -12.77
N ASP A 74 29.20 25.22 -12.26
CA ASP A 74 29.82 26.54 -12.26
C ASP A 74 29.77 27.18 -10.86
N LYS A 75 30.76 28.03 -10.58
CA LYS A 75 30.90 28.68 -9.27
C LYS A 75 29.70 29.58 -8.93
N ALA A 76 29.12 30.21 -9.93
CA ALA A 76 27.99 31.13 -9.78
C ALA A 76 26.74 30.41 -9.23
N THR A 77 26.47 29.19 -9.69
CA THR A 77 25.37 28.37 -9.18
C THR A 77 25.57 28.01 -7.70
N LEU A 78 26.79 27.65 -7.29
CA LEU A 78 27.07 27.32 -5.89
C LEU A 78 26.96 28.54 -4.97
N GLU A 79 27.48 29.70 -5.39
CA GLU A 79 27.35 30.97 -4.67
C GLU A 79 25.89 31.43 -4.56
N LEU A 80 25.09 31.17 -5.60
CA LEU A 80 23.64 31.43 -5.58
C LEU A 80 22.94 30.55 -4.53
N ILE A 81 23.19 29.24 -4.53
CA ILE A 81 22.60 28.33 -3.54
C ILE A 81 22.99 28.76 -2.12
N ASP A 82 24.26 29.12 -1.93
CA ASP A 82 24.75 29.64 -0.64
C ASP A 82 23.98 30.88 -0.21
N THR A 83 23.82 31.85 -1.13
CA THR A 83 23.05 33.08 -0.89
C THR A 83 21.60 32.78 -0.51
N LEU A 84 20.92 31.91 -1.27
CA LEU A 84 19.53 31.53 -1.02
C LEU A 84 19.38 30.83 0.34
N ALA A 85 20.33 29.98 0.73
CA ALA A 85 20.29 29.27 2.01
C ALA A 85 20.29 30.21 3.24
N THR A 86 20.82 31.43 3.09
CA THR A 86 20.81 32.46 4.15
C THR A 86 19.50 33.24 4.26
N GLN A 87 18.60 33.12 3.29
CA GLN A 87 17.36 33.89 3.26
C GLN A 87 16.31 33.29 4.19
N ASP A 88 16.03 33.96 5.32
CA ASP A 88 15.11 33.44 6.35
C ASP A 88 13.66 33.25 5.87
N HIS A 89 13.26 33.91 4.80
CA HIS A 89 11.91 33.77 4.24
C HIS A 89 11.76 32.53 3.35
N LEU A 90 12.84 31.91 2.89
CA LEU A 90 12.78 30.65 2.13
C LEU A 90 12.64 29.49 3.09
N GLN A 91 11.70 28.59 2.83
CA GLN A 91 11.48 27.40 3.66
C GLN A 91 11.80 26.11 2.94
N ASN A 92 11.76 26.12 1.61
CA ASN A 92 12.01 24.95 0.78
C ASN A 92 12.91 25.35 -0.38
N LEU A 93 13.85 24.47 -0.71
CA LEU A 93 14.83 24.63 -1.78
C LEU A 93 14.84 23.34 -2.61
N PHE A 94 14.44 23.45 -3.86
CA PHE A 94 14.57 22.42 -4.88
C PHE A 94 15.78 22.70 -5.76
N LEU A 95 16.57 21.67 -5.98
CA LEU A 95 17.69 21.69 -6.89
C LEU A 95 17.41 20.71 -8.04
N ILE A 96 17.52 21.19 -9.28
CA ILE A 96 17.20 20.45 -10.50
C ILE A 96 18.46 20.32 -11.34
N GLY A 97 18.78 19.12 -11.80
CA GLY A 97 19.86 18.89 -12.76
C GLY A 97 20.81 17.77 -12.32
N PRO A 98 21.61 17.23 -13.25
CA PRO A 98 22.51 16.14 -12.93
C PRO A 98 23.55 16.61 -11.90
N GLY A 99 23.57 15.97 -10.74
CA GLY A 99 24.69 16.08 -9.82
C GLY A 99 25.99 15.67 -10.51
N PHE A 100 27.10 16.27 -10.08
CA PHE A 100 28.44 15.87 -10.49
C PHE A 100 29.25 15.43 -9.27
N ALA A 101 30.26 14.58 -9.51
CA ALA A 101 31.08 14.03 -8.44
C ALA A 101 31.68 15.15 -7.58
N GLY A 102 31.61 14.98 -6.26
CA GLY A 102 32.12 15.95 -5.29
C GLY A 102 31.18 17.12 -4.96
N LEU A 103 30.00 17.24 -5.58
CA LEU A 103 29.03 18.30 -5.27
C LEU A 103 28.27 18.07 -3.96
N ARG A 104 27.67 16.88 -3.82
CA ARG A 104 26.60 16.63 -2.84
C ARG A 104 27.05 16.84 -1.40
N ARG A 105 28.14 16.20 -0.96
CA ARG A 105 28.59 16.25 0.44
C ARG A 105 28.94 17.69 0.88
N PRO A 106 29.76 18.48 0.16
CA PRO A 106 30.02 19.87 0.54
C PRO A 106 28.75 20.71 0.61
N LEU A 107 27.85 20.56 -0.37
CA LEU A 107 26.59 21.27 -0.44
C LEU A 107 25.68 20.94 0.75
N GLU A 108 25.44 19.66 1.02
CA GLU A 108 24.63 19.21 2.15
C GLU A 108 25.22 19.67 3.48
N ASN A 109 26.54 19.56 3.67
CA ASN A 109 27.20 20.06 4.88
C ASN A 109 26.97 21.57 5.10
N GLN A 110 27.09 22.38 4.05
CA GLN A 110 26.83 23.82 4.13
C GLN A 110 25.37 24.13 4.43
N LEU A 111 24.43 23.44 3.78
CA LEU A 111 23.00 23.58 4.02
C LEU A 111 22.65 23.20 5.48
N PHE A 112 23.14 22.05 5.97
CA PHE A 112 22.81 21.54 7.30
C PHE A 112 23.38 22.42 8.42
N ALA A 113 24.59 22.97 8.24
CA ALA A 113 25.17 23.96 9.14
C ALA A 113 24.34 25.25 9.22
N ARG A 114 23.54 25.54 8.19
CA ARG A 114 22.64 26.71 8.11
C ARG A 114 21.20 26.41 8.51
N GLY A 115 20.94 25.26 9.16
CA GLY A 115 19.61 24.89 9.61
C GLY A 115 18.68 24.42 8.48
N TRP A 116 19.23 23.78 7.46
CA TRP A 116 18.45 23.02 6.49
C TRP A 116 18.53 21.52 6.78
N ARG A 117 17.60 20.76 6.22
CA ARG A 117 17.60 19.30 6.18
C ARG A 117 17.10 18.83 4.82
N ARG A 118 17.39 17.58 4.46
CA ARG A 118 16.70 16.93 3.35
C ARG A 118 15.21 16.85 3.64
N HIS A 119 14.38 17.05 2.63
CA HIS A 119 12.94 16.89 2.81
C HIS A 119 12.62 15.41 3.06
N PRO A 120 11.73 15.06 4.00
CA PRO A 120 11.37 13.68 4.30
C PRO A 120 10.83 12.91 3.08
N ALA A 121 10.13 13.59 2.17
CA ALA A 121 9.68 13.03 0.90
C ALA A 121 10.75 12.94 -0.21
N SER A 122 12.04 13.16 0.10
CA SER A 122 13.12 13.18 -0.91
C SER A 122 13.24 11.88 -1.73
N LEU A 123 12.92 10.73 -1.13
CA LEU A 123 12.91 9.44 -1.83
C LEU A 123 11.70 9.22 -2.75
N ARG A 124 10.73 10.14 -2.80
CA ARG A 124 9.75 10.16 -3.90
C ARG A 124 10.40 10.54 -5.24
N LEU A 125 11.58 11.17 -5.19
CA LEU A 125 12.22 11.80 -6.34
C LEU A 125 13.45 11.04 -6.85
N SER A 126 13.91 10.01 -6.13
CA SER A 126 15.12 9.27 -6.47
C SER A 126 15.13 7.88 -5.84
N ASP A 127 15.85 6.97 -6.50
CA ASP A 127 16.06 5.61 -6.02
C ASP A 127 17.37 5.51 -5.23
N TYR A 128 17.43 4.60 -4.27
CA TYR A 128 18.60 4.40 -3.40
C TYR A 128 19.87 4.04 -4.19
N GLU A 129 19.72 3.20 -5.22
CA GLU A 129 20.78 2.80 -6.14
C GLU A 129 21.39 3.99 -6.90
N ARG A 130 20.59 5.02 -7.21
CA ARG A 130 21.07 6.20 -7.96
C ARG A 130 21.93 7.13 -7.12
N MET A 131 21.87 7.01 -5.80
CA MET A 131 22.71 7.78 -4.88
C MET A 131 24.11 7.19 -4.72
N GLN A 132 24.42 6.12 -5.47
CA GLN A 132 25.77 5.55 -5.57
C GLN A 132 26.79 6.67 -5.89
N ASP A 133 27.99 6.53 -5.32
CA ASP A 133 29.10 7.50 -5.47
C ASP A 133 28.81 8.94 -5.00
N ASP A 134 27.80 9.09 -4.13
CA ASP A 134 27.36 10.37 -3.54
C ASP A 134 26.99 11.43 -4.58
N LEU A 135 26.44 11.00 -5.71
CA LEU A 135 25.83 11.92 -6.67
C LEU A 135 24.56 12.54 -6.08
N LEU A 136 24.38 13.84 -6.34
CA LEU A 136 23.12 14.49 -6.04
C LEU A 136 22.05 13.95 -6.99
N PRO A 137 20.87 13.54 -6.49
CA PRO A 137 19.74 13.15 -7.33
C PRO A 137 19.37 14.23 -8.36
N PRO A 138 18.81 13.85 -9.52
CA PRO A 138 18.36 14.81 -10.53
C PRO A 138 17.37 15.84 -10.00
N LEU A 139 16.61 15.47 -8.97
CA LEU A 139 15.74 16.33 -8.19
C LEU A 139 16.06 16.13 -6.72
N ALA A 140 16.64 17.15 -6.08
CA ALA A 140 16.91 17.16 -4.65
C ALA A 140 16.10 18.26 -3.97
N VAL A 141 15.53 17.95 -2.82
CA VAL A 141 14.67 18.88 -2.08
C VAL A 141 15.14 18.98 -0.64
N TYR A 142 15.25 20.23 -0.18
CA TYR A 142 15.68 20.59 1.16
C TYR A 142 14.63 21.50 1.78
N GLN A 143 14.50 21.40 3.09
CA GLN A 143 13.61 22.25 3.86
C GLN A 143 14.33 22.82 5.07
N ARG A 144 13.96 24.04 5.44
CA ARG A 144 14.50 24.72 6.61
C ARG A 144 13.87 24.15 7.88
N ILE A 145 14.68 23.92 8.91
CA ILE A 145 14.18 23.52 10.24
C ILE A 145 13.79 24.76 11.05
N PRO A 146 12.95 24.63 12.09
CA PRO A 146 12.62 25.76 12.96
C PRO A 146 13.89 26.40 13.56
N ALA A 147 14.01 27.72 13.51
CA ALA A 147 15.22 28.44 13.93
C ALA A 147 15.62 28.13 15.39
N GLN A 148 14.62 27.97 16.27
CA GLN A 148 14.84 27.56 17.66
C GLN A 148 15.45 26.15 17.79
N VAL A 149 15.10 25.24 16.87
CA VAL A 149 15.70 23.89 16.82
C VAL A 149 17.13 23.98 16.32
N ALA A 150 17.38 24.74 15.25
CA ALA A 150 18.73 24.93 14.72
C ALA A 150 19.68 25.55 15.78
N ALA A 151 19.18 26.48 16.59
CA ALA A 151 19.94 27.12 17.65
C ALA A 151 20.19 26.19 18.86
N ARG A 152 19.19 25.39 19.25
CA ARG A 152 19.29 24.48 20.40
C ARG A 152 20.03 23.18 20.09
N TRP A 153 19.89 22.68 18.86
CA TRP A 153 20.51 21.45 18.37
C TRP A 153 21.19 21.71 17.01
N PRO A 154 22.31 22.45 17.03
CA PRO A 154 23.12 22.68 15.83
C PRO A 154 23.67 21.34 15.31
N VAL A 155 23.93 21.27 14.00
CA VAL A 155 24.32 19.99 13.37
C VAL A 155 25.65 19.47 13.94
N GLU A 156 26.54 20.38 14.36
CA GLU A 156 27.82 20.07 14.98
C GLU A 156 27.65 19.30 16.30
N ALA A 157 26.61 19.63 17.09
CA ALA A 157 26.30 18.90 18.31
C ALA A 157 25.76 17.49 18.00
N LEU A 158 24.89 17.37 16.99
CA LEU A 158 24.41 16.06 16.55
C LEU A 158 25.57 15.18 16.02
N LEU A 159 26.54 15.78 15.33
CA LEU A 159 27.72 15.07 14.83
C LEU A 159 28.65 14.58 15.95
N GLN A 160 28.66 15.23 17.13
CA GLN A 160 29.41 14.75 18.30
C GLN A 160 28.75 13.51 18.91
N GLU A 161 27.42 13.42 18.84
CA GLU A 161 26.63 12.25 19.31
C GLU A 161 26.34 11.25 18.19
N ARG A 162 26.95 11.39 17.01
CA ARG A 162 26.64 10.64 15.77
C ARG A 162 26.55 9.11 15.93
N ALA A 163 27.28 8.55 16.89
CA ALA A 163 27.28 7.12 17.18
C ALA A 163 25.98 6.64 17.83
N LEU A 164 25.32 7.49 18.62
CA LEU A 164 24.10 7.20 19.36
C LEU A 164 22.89 7.89 18.72
N HIS A 165 22.96 9.21 18.51
CA HIS A 165 21.84 10.01 18.03
C HIS A 165 22.26 10.85 16.82
N MET A 166 21.66 10.57 15.65
CA MET A 166 21.84 11.41 14.46
C MET A 166 20.54 11.54 13.67
N ASP A 167 20.22 12.77 13.27
CA ASP A 167 19.11 13.05 12.37
C ASP A 167 19.58 12.75 10.94
N MET A 168 19.13 11.63 10.37
CA MET A 168 19.60 11.18 9.06
C MET A 168 19.18 12.14 7.93
N LEU A 169 18.18 13.01 8.13
CA LEU A 169 17.86 14.06 7.16
C LEU A 169 18.83 15.25 7.24
N ARG A 170 19.69 15.30 8.27
CA ARG A 170 20.78 16.28 8.48
C ARG A 170 22.17 15.64 8.47
N GLU A 171 22.27 14.39 8.02
CA GLU A 171 23.54 13.70 7.76
C GLU A 171 23.72 13.48 6.24
N THR A 172 24.96 13.64 5.76
CA THR A 172 25.33 13.40 4.36
C THR A 172 25.92 12.00 4.17
N GLY A 173 25.67 11.41 3.00
CA GLY A 173 26.33 10.19 2.54
C GLY A 173 25.55 8.90 2.79
N SER A 174 26.22 7.78 2.48
CA SER A 174 25.61 6.45 2.34
C SER A 174 24.88 5.94 3.57
N ARG A 175 25.40 6.16 4.78
CA ARG A 175 24.74 5.75 6.03
C ARG A 175 23.34 6.35 6.10
N ALA A 176 23.26 7.67 5.95
CA ALA A 176 22.01 8.39 6.08
C ALA A 176 21.01 7.99 4.98
N ASP A 177 21.48 7.79 3.75
CA ASP A 177 20.66 7.29 2.65
C ASP A 177 20.11 5.88 2.93
N ALA A 178 20.95 5.00 3.51
CA ALA A 178 20.55 3.65 3.88
C ALA A 178 19.44 3.65 4.92
N HIS A 179 19.50 4.50 5.95
CA HIS A 179 18.41 4.61 6.93
C HIS A 179 17.12 5.15 6.30
N VAL A 180 17.20 6.23 5.52
CA VAL A 180 16.00 6.87 4.95
C VAL A 180 15.27 5.93 3.97
N VAL A 181 15.98 5.10 3.20
CA VAL A 181 15.31 4.14 2.29
C VAL A 181 14.57 3.03 3.03
N ARG A 182 15.01 2.61 4.22
CA ARG A 182 14.26 1.61 5.02
C ARG A 182 12.91 2.18 5.46
N TYR A 183 12.89 3.43 5.92
CA TYR A 183 11.64 4.13 6.26
C TYR A 183 10.76 4.39 5.03
N ALA A 184 11.35 4.69 3.86
CA ALA A 184 10.58 4.82 2.63
C ALA A 184 9.95 3.48 2.18
N LEU A 185 10.65 2.37 2.34
CA LEU A 185 10.09 1.02 2.15
C LEU A 185 8.91 0.80 3.10
N ALA A 186 9.08 1.08 4.40
CA ALA A 186 8.01 0.96 5.38
C ALA A 186 6.80 1.82 5.00
N ALA A 187 7.02 3.09 4.61
CA ALA A 187 5.97 4.01 4.18
C ALA A 187 5.17 3.51 2.97
N SER A 188 5.80 2.74 2.06
CA SER A 188 5.12 2.12 0.91
C SER A 188 4.16 0.98 1.27
N LEU A 189 4.28 0.44 2.49
CA LEU A 189 3.46 -0.65 3.01
C LEU A 189 2.33 -0.16 3.94
N VAL A 190 2.35 1.12 4.32
CA VAL A 190 1.30 1.79 5.11
C VAL A 190 0.05 1.98 4.24
N ARG A 191 -1.11 1.56 4.72
CA ARG A 191 -2.40 1.72 4.04
C ARG A 191 -2.98 3.11 4.34
N PRO A 192 -3.85 3.65 3.46
CA PRO A 192 -4.50 4.93 3.72
C PRO A 192 -5.32 4.90 5.02
N GLY A 193 -5.09 5.89 5.88
CA GLY A 193 -5.79 6.00 7.16
C GLY A 193 -5.15 5.24 8.32
N ASP A 194 -4.10 4.44 8.10
CA ASP A 194 -3.42 3.69 9.16
C ASP A 194 -2.88 4.62 10.26
N VAL A 195 -3.00 4.17 11.52
CA VAL A 195 -2.27 4.72 12.66
C VAL A 195 -0.93 4.01 12.77
N VAL A 196 0.16 4.76 12.64
CA VAL A 196 1.52 4.22 12.63
C VAL A 196 2.22 4.47 13.97
N LEU A 197 2.88 3.44 14.51
CA LEU A 197 3.85 3.53 15.60
C LEU A 197 5.27 3.41 15.02
N ASP A 198 6.12 4.38 15.29
CA ASP A 198 7.57 4.33 15.08
C ASP A 198 8.24 4.07 16.43
N CYS A 199 8.58 2.81 16.70
CA CYS A 199 9.11 2.37 17.99
C CYS A 199 10.64 2.37 17.98
N ALA A 200 11.22 3.08 18.96
CA ALA A 200 12.60 3.58 18.96
C ALA A 200 12.84 4.59 17.81
N CYS A 201 12.01 5.64 17.76
CA CYS A 201 12.01 6.62 16.69
C CYS A 201 13.25 7.54 16.67
N GLY A 202 14.08 7.52 17.72
CA GLY A 202 15.23 8.39 17.91
C GLY A 202 14.86 9.87 17.75
N LEU A 203 15.59 10.58 16.89
CA LEU A 203 15.38 12.00 16.60
C LEU A 203 14.17 12.28 15.67
N GLY A 204 13.35 11.26 15.34
CA GLY A 204 12.05 11.42 14.69
C GLY A 204 12.06 11.58 13.17
N TYR A 205 13.23 11.46 12.51
CA TYR A 205 13.33 11.60 11.06
C TYR A 205 12.56 10.51 10.30
N GLY A 206 12.51 9.28 10.84
CA GLY A 206 11.80 8.15 10.25
C GLY A 206 10.29 8.35 10.24
N SER A 207 9.72 8.73 11.38
CA SER A 207 8.33 9.19 11.53
C SER A 207 7.96 10.28 10.49
N ALA A 208 8.84 11.25 10.27
CA ALA A 208 8.62 12.31 9.28
C ALA A 208 8.64 11.79 7.83
N VAL A 209 9.52 10.83 7.52
CA VAL A 209 9.54 10.16 6.21
C VAL A 209 8.23 9.42 5.98
N ILE A 210 7.74 8.66 6.97
CA ILE A 210 6.46 7.95 6.89
C ILE A 210 5.30 8.91 6.68
N ALA A 211 5.21 9.98 7.49
CA ALA A 211 4.16 10.97 7.37
C ALA A 211 4.15 11.65 6.00
N ALA A 212 5.33 11.96 5.45
CA ALA A 212 5.44 12.64 4.17
C ALA A 212 5.28 11.72 2.95
N MET A 213 5.54 10.41 3.10
CA MET A 213 5.53 9.46 1.98
C MET A 213 4.30 8.57 1.92
N SER A 214 3.52 8.46 3.00
CA SER A 214 2.29 7.65 3.07
C SER A 214 1.02 8.50 3.22
N GLN A 215 -0.13 7.82 3.37
CA GLN A 215 -1.41 8.43 3.72
C GLN A 215 -1.84 8.04 5.16
N ALA A 216 -0.87 7.88 6.06
CA ALA A 216 -1.14 7.62 7.48
C ALA A 216 -2.04 8.72 8.08
N SER A 217 -3.02 8.31 8.89
CA SER A 217 -3.87 9.28 9.61
C SER A 217 -3.12 9.91 10.78
N ASN A 218 -2.22 9.17 11.40
CA ASN A 218 -1.42 9.59 12.54
C ASN A 218 -0.12 8.78 12.64
N VAL A 219 0.97 9.41 13.07
CA VAL A 219 2.27 8.79 13.36
C VAL A 219 2.66 9.10 14.81
N ILE A 220 2.94 8.06 15.58
CA ILE A 220 3.35 8.13 16.98
C ILE A 220 4.78 7.62 17.05
N GLY A 221 5.74 8.49 17.36
CA GLY A 221 7.10 8.07 17.67
C GLY A 221 7.27 7.80 19.15
N VAL A 222 7.90 6.68 19.51
CA VAL A 222 8.24 6.34 20.90
C VAL A 222 9.73 6.11 21.00
N ASP A 223 10.39 6.72 21.98
CA ASP A 223 11.78 6.46 22.31
C ASP A 223 12.00 6.52 23.83
N VAL A 224 12.99 5.79 24.34
CA VAL A 224 13.30 5.75 25.77
C VAL A 224 14.03 7.02 26.23
N ASP A 225 14.78 7.67 25.33
CA ASP A 225 15.54 8.87 25.66
C ASP A 225 14.68 10.15 25.54
N ALA A 226 14.40 10.78 26.68
CA ALA A 226 13.62 12.02 26.74
C ALA A 226 14.25 13.19 25.96
N SER A 227 15.57 13.19 25.77
CA SER A 227 16.29 14.23 25.04
C SER A 227 16.03 14.15 23.52
N VAL A 228 16.00 12.94 22.95
CA VAL A 228 15.70 12.74 21.52
C VAL A 228 14.22 12.98 21.23
N VAL A 229 13.33 12.59 22.14
CA VAL A 229 11.90 12.91 22.06
C VAL A 229 11.66 14.42 22.10
N ALA A 230 12.41 15.16 22.91
CA ALA A 230 12.32 16.62 22.95
C ALA A 230 12.78 17.27 21.63
N TYR A 231 13.85 16.74 21.00
CA TYR A 231 14.26 17.16 19.65
C TYR A 231 13.19 16.85 18.62
N ALA A 232 12.70 15.61 18.60
CA ALA A 232 11.71 15.12 17.64
C ALA A 232 10.42 15.95 17.68
N ASN A 233 9.87 16.20 18.87
CA ASN A 233 8.71 17.08 19.04
C ASN A 233 8.97 18.50 18.54
N ALA A 234 10.15 19.07 18.81
CA ALA A 234 10.46 20.43 18.39
C ALA A 234 10.72 20.55 16.87
N ASN A 235 11.23 19.49 16.23
CA ASN A 235 11.69 19.51 14.84
C ASN A 235 10.71 18.89 13.83
N TYR A 236 9.92 17.91 14.26
CA TYR A 236 9.02 17.10 13.43
C TYR A 236 7.60 17.00 13.99
N GLY A 237 7.34 17.53 15.19
CA GLY A 237 6.01 17.55 15.77
C GLY A 237 5.04 18.37 14.92
N GLU A 238 3.96 17.74 14.46
CA GLU A 238 2.92 18.34 13.64
C GLU A 238 1.54 17.84 14.08
N ARG A 239 0.45 18.24 13.41
CA ARG A 239 -0.92 17.87 13.82
C ARG A 239 -1.13 16.36 13.89
N ASN A 240 -0.50 15.59 13.01
CA ASN A 240 -0.63 14.13 12.88
C ASN A 240 0.68 13.38 13.15
N VAL A 241 1.69 14.04 13.72
CA VAL A 241 2.97 13.43 14.09
C VAL A 241 3.33 13.88 15.49
N ARG A 242 3.44 12.95 16.44
CA ARG A 242 3.81 13.24 17.83
C ARG A 242 4.83 12.26 18.35
N PHE A 243 5.58 12.67 19.38
CA PHE A 243 6.62 11.86 19.98
C PHE A 243 6.45 11.76 21.49
N GLU A 244 6.60 10.57 22.04
CA GLU A 244 6.35 10.25 23.45
C GLU A 244 7.53 9.46 24.03
N VAL A 245 7.81 9.66 25.32
CA VAL A 245 8.83 8.86 26.02
C VAL A 245 8.23 7.51 26.39
N GLY A 246 8.90 6.42 26.04
CA GLY A 246 8.43 5.07 26.34
C GLY A 246 9.46 3.98 26.06
N ASP A 247 9.27 2.84 26.69
CA ASP A 247 10.11 1.65 26.53
C ASP A 247 9.46 0.68 25.54
N ALA A 248 10.21 0.26 24.51
CA ALA A 248 9.74 -0.69 23.50
C ALA A 248 9.32 -2.04 24.09
N SER A 249 9.89 -2.42 25.24
CA SER A 249 9.55 -3.64 25.98
C SER A 249 8.33 -3.49 26.90
N ASN A 250 7.79 -2.27 27.03
CA ASN A 250 6.62 -1.96 27.83
C ASN A 250 5.87 -0.73 27.31
N LEU A 251 5.08 -0.92 26.24
CA LEU A 251 4.29 0.10 25.57
C LEU A 251 2.95 0.36 26.30
N HIS A 252 2.96 0.43 27.64
CA HIS A 252 1.76 0.60 28.46
C HIS A 252 0.93 1.86 28.15
N ASN A 253 1.52 2.88 27.54
CA ASN A 253 0.83 4.08 27.08
C ASN A 253 -0.05 3.84 25.85
N LEU A 254 0.13 2.70 25.17
CA LEU A 254 -0.65 2.29 24.02
C LEU A 254 -1.59 1.14 24.41
N ALA A 255 -2.87 1.31 24.08
CA ALA A 255 -3.87 0.27 24.27
C ALA A 255 -3.59 -0.94 23.35
N ASP A 256 -4.12 -2.08 23.74
CA ASP A 256 -4.12 -3.27 22.90
C ASP A 256 -4.85 -3.01 21.58
N ALA A 257 -4.36 -3.61 20.48
CA ALA A 257 -4.94 -3.47 19.13
C ALA A 257 -5.29 -2.02 18.75
N SER A 258 -4.40 -1.07 19.06
CA SER A 258 -4.62 0.37 18.86
C SER A 258 -3.91 0.96 17.64
N VAL A 259 -2.90 0.27 17.10
CA VAL A 259 -2.14 0.74 15.92
C VAL A 259 -2.30 -0.21 14.74
N ASP A 260 -2.31 0.34 13.52
CA ASP A 260 -2.45 -0.43 12.28
C ASP A 260 -1.09 -0.85 11.71
N PHE A 261 -0.03 -0.10 12.01
CA PHE A 261 1.29 -0.32 11.47
C PHE A 261 2.37 0.00 12.50
N ILE A 262 3.37 -0.87 12.63
CA ILE A 262 4.56 -0.63 13.46
C ILE A 262 5.78 -0.60 12.54
N VAL A 263 6.61 0.41 12.71
CA VAL A 263 7.97 0.43 12.20
C VAL A 263 8.94 0.42 13.39
N SER A 264 10.01 -0.37 13.32
CA SER A 264 11.07 -0.36 14.32
C SER A 264 12.39 -0.71 13.65
N MET A 265 13.23 0.29 13.45
CA MET A 265 14.46 0.16 12.68
C MET A 265 15.66 0.15 13.62
N GLU A 266 16.54 -0.85 13.49
CA GLU A 266 17.79 -0.96 14.24
C GLU A 266 17.61 -0.82 15.76
N THR A 267 16.71 -1.63 16.29
CA THR A 267 16.25 -1.53 17.69
C THR A 267 16.46 -2.83 18.46
N ILE A 268 16.01 -3.95 17.90
CA ILE A 268 15.87 -5.20 18.66
C ILE A 268 17.22 -5.86 18.99
N GLU A 269 18.30 -5.46 18.32
CA GLU A 269 19.69 -5.80 18.63
C GLU A 269 20.21 -5.11 19.90
N HIS A 270 19.61 -3.98 20.29
CA HIS A 270 20.01 -3.15 21.43
C HIS A 270 19.26 -3.46 22.73
N VAL A 271 18.25 -4.33 22.70
CA VAL A 271 17.46 -4.67 23.89
C VAL A 271 17.85 -6.03 24.45
N GLU A 272 17.91 -6.16 25.77
CA GLU A 272 18.28 -7.43 26.42
C GLU A 272 17.29 -8.55 26.06
N ASN A 273 15.99 -8.26 26.13
CA ASN A 273 14.92 -9.22 25.83
C ASN A 273 14.07 -8.77 24.63
N TRP A 274 14.59 -8.96 23.42
CA TRP A 274 13.89 -8.57 22.20
C TRP A 274 12.58 -9.33 21.95
N THR A 275 12.43 -10.54 22.51
CA THR A 275 11.16 -11.29 22.40
C THR A 275 10.04 -10.63 23.20
N ALA A 276 10.36 -9.91 24.28
CA ALA A 276 9.36 -9.11 25.00
C ALA A 276 8.89 -7.92 24.15
N VAL A 277 9.79 -7.30 23.39
CA VAL A 277 9.44 -6.25 22.42
C VAL A 277 8.54 -6.79 21.33
N ALA A 278 8.85 -7.96 20.76
CA ALA A 278 8.00 -8.60 19.75
C ALA A 278 6.57 -8.88 20.28
N LYS A 279 6.44 -9.31 21.54
CA LYS A 279 5.15 -9.49 22.21
C LYS A 279 4.40 -8.18 22.42
N GLU A 280 5.09 -7.11 22.81
CA GLU A 280 4.48 -5.79 22.93
C GLU A 280 4.01 -5.27 21.58
N PHE A 281 4.77 -5.47 20.51
CA PHE A 281 4.34 -5.16 19.14
C PHE A 281 3.07 -5.92 18.79
N ALA A 282 3.04 -7.24 19.04
CA ALA A 282 1.85 -8.05 18.79
C ALA A 282 0.64 -7.61 19.62
N ARG A 283 0.86 -7.16 20.87
CA ARG A 283 -0.20 -6.66 21.74
C ARG A 283 -0.84 -5.38 21.22
N VAL A 284 -0.04 -4.38 20.84
CA VAL A 284 -0.55 -3.07 20.43
C VAL A 284 -1.03 -3.05 18.98
N LEU A 285 -0.52 -3.94 18.13
CA LEU A 285 -0.91 -4.04 16.73
C LEU A 285 -2.32 -4.62 16.60
N LYS A 286 -3.12 -4.05 15.69
CA LYS A 286 -4.42 -4.62 15.31
C LYS A 286 -4.24 -5.97 14.63
N PRO A 287 -5.24 -6.87 14.67
CA PRO A 287 -5.15 -8.19 14.03
C PRO A 287 -4.95 -8.20 12.49
N ASP A 288 -5.27 -7.10 11.81
CA ASP A 288 -4.97 -6.86 10.38
C ASP A 288 -3.75 -5.97 10.14
N GLY A 289 -3.05 -5.59 11.21
CA GLY A 289 -1.93 -4.67 11.19
C GLY A 289 -0.63 -5.31 10.74
N ARG A 290 0.35 -4.48 10.42
CA ARG A 290 1.68 -4.90 9.95
C ARG A 290 2.81 -4.37 10.82
N LEU A 291 3.88 -5.16 10.90
CA LEU A 291 5.18 -4.80 11.44
C LEU A 291 6.19 -4.72 10.31
N VAL A 292 7.01 -3.67 10.29
CA VAL A 292 8.27 -3.61 9.55
C VAL A 292 9.41 -3.39 10.52
N ALA A 293 10.36 -4.32 10.56
CA ALA A 293 11.53 -4.23 11.43
C ALA A 293 12.82 -4.49 10.68
N SER A 294 13.94 -3.99 11.20
CA SER A 294 15.28 -4.27 10.67
C SER A 294 16.26 -4.71 11.76
N VAL A 295 17.27 -5.48 11.34
CA VAL A 295 18.42 -5.88 12.15
C VAL A 295 19.68 -5.96 11.28
N PRO A 296 20.88 -5.80 11.85
CA PRO A 296 22.12 -6.10 11.15
C PRO A 296 22.20 -7.61 10.83
N ASP A 297 22.80 -7.95 9.68
CA ASP A 297 22.94 -9.35 9.24
C ASP A 297 24.34 -9.88 9.54
N ARG A 298 24.46 -10.71 10.59
CA ARG A 298 25.70 -11.38 11.01
C ARG A 298 26.84 -10.39 11.25
N TRP A 299 26.56 -9.29 11.94
CA TRP A 299 27.61 -8.40 12.43
C TRP A 299 28.30 -9.06 13.62
N ALA A 300 29.37 -9.79 13.32
CA ALA A 300 30.20 -10.45 14.31
C ALA A 300 31.68 -10.30 13.95
N ASP A 301 32.53 -10.17 14.95
CA ASP A 301 33.99 -10.23 14.83
C ASP A 301 34.50 -11.68 14.75
N ASP A 302 35.82 -11.86 14.69
CA ASP A 302 36.46 -13.18 14.63
C ASP A 302 36.16 -14.08 15.84
N THR A 303 35.62 -13.53 16.94
CA THR A 303 35.20 -14.27 18.13
C THR A 303 33.72 -14.67 18.11
N GLY A 304 32.97 -14.22 17.09
CA GLY A 304 31.53 -14.45 16.96
C GLY A 304 30.66 -13.47 17.76
N ASN A 305 31.25 -12.45 18.38
CA ASN A 305 30.54 -11.41 19.12
C ASN A 305 30.34 -10.17 18.24
N ASP A 306 29.26 -9.42 18.47
CA ASP A 306 29.08 -8.14 17.79
C ASP A 306 30.16 -7.15 18.27
N PRO A 307 30.95 -6.55 17.37
CA PRO A 307 31.98 -5.56 17.74
C PRO A 307 31.38 -4.27 18.31
N ASN A 308 30.07 -4.03 18.15
CA ASN A 308 29.39 -2.91 18.76
C ASN A 308 29.05 -3.21 20.23
N PRO A 309 29.63 -2.48 21.21
CA PRO A 309 29.38 -2.74 22.64
C PRO A 309 27.93 -2.49 23.07
N TYR A 310 27.12 -1.84 22.22
CA TYR A 310 25.70 -1.58 22.47
C TYR A 310 24.78 -2.66 21.86
N HIS A 311 25.32 -3.68 21.19
CA HIS A 311 24.53 -4.80 20.66
C HIS A 311 24.55 -5.96 21.65
N HIS A 312 23.36 -6.38 22.09
CA HIS A 312 23.19 -7.57 22.95
C HIS A 312 23.00 -8.84 22.12
N HIS A 313 22.71 -8.71 20.83
CA HIS A 313 22.33 -9.82 19.95
C HIS A 313 22.99 -9.71 18.58
N VAL A 314 23.73 -10.75 18.18
CA VAL A 314 24.01 -11.00 16.76
C VAL A 314 22.77 -11.64 16.15
N PHE A 315 22.28 -11.07 15.06
CA PHE A 315 21.17 -11.62 14.29
C PHE A 315 21.64 -12.27 13.00
N ASP A 316 20.93 -13.33 12.62
CA ASP A 316 20.79 -13.75 11.24
C ASP A 316 19.30 -13.94 10.94
N TRP A 317 18.99 -14.31 9.70
CA TRP A 317 17.60 -14.50 9.30
C TRP A 317 16.87 -15.58 10.10
N ASN A 318 17.53 -16.68 10.45
CA ASN A 318 16.87 -17.77 11.15
C ASN A 318 16.48 -17.33 12.56
N LYS A 319 17.39 -16.67 13.30
CA LYS A 319 17.10 -16.13 14.63
C LYS A 319 15.95 -15.11 14.60
N LEU A 320 15.96 -14.19 13.64
CA LEU A 320 14.88 -13.20 13.50
C LEU A 320 13.54 -13.88 13.17
N ARG A 321 13.54 -14.82 12.22
CA ARG A 321 12.36 -15.57 11.82
C ARG A 321 11.78 -16.34 13.01
N GLU A 322 12.60 -17.12 13.70
CA GLU A 322 12.15 -18.00 14.79
C GLU A 322 11.49 -17.24 15.94
N GLY A 323 11.97 -16.05 16.29
CA GLY A 323 11.32 -15.26 17.35
C GLY A 323 10.15 -14.39 16.91
N LEU A 324 9.77 -14.38 15.61
CA LEU A 324 8.60 -13.65 15.11
C LEU A 324 7.44 -14.56 14.70
N VAL A 325 7.68 -15.82 14.32
CA VAL A 325 6.65 -16.68 13.70
C VAL A 325 5.49 -17.08 14.61
N ASP A 326 5.66 -17.00 15.93
CA ASP A 326 4.57 -17.30 16.88
C ASP A 326 3.49 -16.20 16.86
N ASP A 327 3.92 -14.94 16.80
CA ASP A 327 3.07 -13.76 16.90
C ASP A 327 2.75 -13.11 15.54
N PHE A 328 3.49 -13.47 14.48
CA PHE A 328 3.39 -12.82 13.17
C PHE A 328 3.44 -13.79 11.98
N VAL A 329 2.74 -13.42 10.90
CA VAL A 329 2.84 -14.04 9.57
C VAL A 329 3.84 -13.24 8.73
N LEU A 330 5.00 -13.82 8.44
CA LEU A 330 6.04 -13.15 7.65
C LEU A 330 5.62 -12.99 6.18
N GLU A 331 5.51 -11.74 5.71
CA GLU A 331 5.08 -11.38 4.34
C GLU A 331 6.25 -11.21 3.37
N ALA A 332 7.34 -10.61 3.84
CA ALA A 332 8.48 -10.33 3.00
C ALA A 332 9.75 -10.20 3.83
N ARG A 333 10.87 -10.57 3.20
CA ARG A 333 12.21 -10.25 3.66
C ARG A 333 12.89 -9.41 2.61
N TYR A 334 13.66 -8.43 3.06
CA TYR A 334 14.54 -7.63 2.24
C TYR A 334 15.95 -7.73 2.78
N THR A 335 16.94 -7.68 1.89
CA THR A 335 18.32 -7.44 2.25
C THR A 335 18.74 -6.08 1.73
N GLN A 336 19.53 -5.38 2.54
CA GLN A 336 20.13 -4.12 2.14
C GLN A 336 21.66 -4.27 2.10
N ALA A 337 22.27 -3.72 1.05
CA ALA A 337 23.68 -3.42 1.01
C ALA A 337 23.85 -1.91 1.25
N ALA A 338 24.63 -1.54 2.28
CA ALA A 338 24.80 -0.17 2.75
C ALA A 338 26.30 0.18 2.83
N PRO A 339 26.95 0.50 1.68
CA PRO A 339 28.38 0.81 1.65
C PRO A 339 28.79 1.81 2.72
N GLY A 340 29.89 1.52 3.43
CA GLY A 340 30.36 2.27 4.59
C GLY A 340 29.91 1.72 5.95
N GLY A 341 29.18 0.59 5.99
CA GLY A 341 28.99 -0.18 7.22
C GLY A 341 30.08 -1.24 7.48
N PHE A 342 29.87 -2.10 8.48
CA PHE A 342 30.90 -2.98 9.03
C PHE A 342 31.27 -4.14 8.09
N LYS A 343 30.26 -4.81 7.50
CA LYS A 343 30.47 -6.06 6.76
C LYS A 343 30.82 -5.81 5.29
N TRP A 344 30.14 -4.88 4.63
CA TRP A 344 30.17 -4.70 3.16
C TRP A 344 30.52 -3.27 2.72
N PRO A 345 31.72 -2.77 3.06
CA PRO A 345 32.06 -1.34 2.90
C PRO A 345 32.12 -0.85 1.45
N HIS A 346 32.27 -1.75 0.47
CA HIS A 346 32.48 -1.41 -0.95
C HIS A 346 31.40 -1.95 -1.89
N THR A 347 30.28 -2.45 -1.35
CA THR A 347 29.19 -3.00 -2.17
C THR A 347 28.32 -1.89 -2.74
N ALA A 348 27.79 -2.10 -3.95
CA ALA A 348 26.83 -1.17 -4.53
C ALA A 348 25.58 -1.05 -3.64
N ARG A 349 25.06 0.16 -3.48
CA ARG A 349 23.81 0.42 -2.75
C ARG A 349 22.69 -0.39 -3.38
N GLN A 350 22.00 -1.19 -2.56
CA GLN A 350 20.85 -1.97 -3.00
C GLN A 350 19.90 -2.22 -1.84
N LEU A 351 18.60 -2.15 -2.09
CA LEU A 351 17.56 -2.67 -1.18
C LEU A 351 16.68 -3.63 -1.98
N LYS A 352 16.80 -4.92 -1.70
CA LYS A 352 16.18 -5.96 -2.54
C LYS A 352 15.32 -6.90 -1.73
N ARG A 353 14.13 -7.19 -2.25
CA ARG A 353 13.30 -8.28 -1.74
C ARG A 353 13.92 -9.64 -2.06
N VAL A 354 14.00 -10.52 -1.07
CA VAL A 354 14.50 -11.89 -1.21
C VAL A 354 13.45 -12.92 -0.74
N PRO A 355 13.46 -14.15 -1.27
CA PRO A 355 12.57 -15.20 -0.77
C PRO A 355 12.83 -15.49 0.72
N LEU A 356 11.75 -15.73 1.49
CA LEU A 356 11.84 -16.05 2.93
C LEU A 356 12.64 -17.32 3.21
N ASP A 357 12.69 -18.26 2.27
CA ASP A 357 13.35 -19.55 2.43
C ASP A 357 14.79 -19.56 1.85
N SER A 358 15.31 -18.41 1.43
CA SER A 358 16.64 -18.29 0.82
C SER A 358 17.74 -17.99 1.84
N GLU A 359 18.96 -18.44 1.53
CA GLU A 359 20.18 -18.15 2.31
C GLU A 359 20.88 -16.85 1.90
N VAL A 360 20.21 -15.97 1.14
CA VAL A 360 20.81 -14.71 0.69
C VAL A 360 21.15 -13.85 1.90
N GLU A 361 22.40 -13.42 1.99
CA GLU A 361 22.87 -12.48 3.01
C GLU A 361 22.70 -11.04 2.57
N GLY A 362 22.67 -10.15 3.54
CA GLY A 362 22.78 -8.70 3.39
C GLY A 362 23.82 -8.13 4.34
N GLU A 363 23.83 -6.81 4.41
CA GLU A 363 24.37 -6.07 5.55
C GLU A 363 23.29 -5.79 6.59
N TRP A 364 22.05 -5.56 6.13
CA TRP A 364 20.85 -5.46 6.94
C TRP A 364 19.79 -6.43 6.45
N ILE A 365 19.04 -6.99 7.39
CA ILE A 365 17.79 -7.72 7.14
C ILE A 365 16.65 -6.77 7.46
N LEU A 366 15.65 -6.71 6.58
CA LEU A 366 14.35 -6.14 6.92
C LEU A 366 13.28 -7.20 6.76
N VAL A 367 12.31 -7.19 7.66
CA VAL A 367 11.14 -8.07 7.63
C VAL A 367 9.88 -7.23 7.60
N ALA A 368 8.93 -7.60 6.74
CA ALA A 368 7.55 -7.15 6.81
C ALA A 368 6.69 -8.34 7.22
N ALA A 369 5.85 -8.17 8.23
CA ALA A 369 5.00 -9.23 8.77
C ALA A 369 3.62 -8.71 9.15
N SER A 370 2.58 -9.50 8.93
CA SER A 370 1.22 -9.24 9.47
C SER A 370 1.12 -9.82 10.88
N ALA A 371 0.26 -9.24 11.72
CA ALA A 371 -0.16 -9.90 12.97
C ALA A 371 -0.66 -11.32 12.70
N ASN A 372 -0.40 -12.26 13.62
CA ASN A 372 -0.96 -13.60 13.54
C ASN A 372 -2.49 -13.51 13.66
N PRO A 373 -3.25 -13.93 12.63
CA PRO A 373 -4.68 -13.68 12.60
C PRO A 373 -5.48 -14.55 13.58
N PHE A 374 -4.89 -15.54 14.24
CA PHE A 374 -5.58 -16.33 15.27
C PHE A 374 -5.17 -15.93 16.68
N ALA A 375 -4.19 -15.02 16.82
CA ALA A 375 -3.86 -14.44 18.10
C ALA A 375 -5.04 -13.56 18.56
N ARG A 376 -5.60 -13.88 19.74
CA ARG A 376 -6.64 -13.07 20.43
C ARG A 376 -7.95 -12.90 19.66
N ALA A 377 -8.29 -13.87 18.81
CA ALA A 377 -9.46 -13.80 17.94
C ALA A 377 -10.78 -13.54 18.68
N GLU A 378 -11.02 -14.29 19.76
CA GLU A 378 -12.24 -14.19 20.57
C GLU A 378 -12.41 -12.82 21.22
N GLU A 379 -11.31 -12.18 21.62
CA GLU A 379 -11.33 -10.89 22.32
C GLU A 379 -11.70 -9.73 21.37
N LEU A 380 -11.19 -9.76 20.13
CA LEU A 380 -11.19 -8.60 19.24
C LEU A 380 -12.27 -8.63 18.17
N ARG A 381 -12.89 -9.79 17.91
CA ARG A 381 -13.92 -9.98 16.87
C ARG A 381 -15.10 -9.00 17.02
N ALA A 382 -15.66 -8.87 18.21
CA ALA A 382 -16.88 -8.09 18.44
C ALA A 382 -16.69 -6.58 18.13
N SER A 383 -15.48 -6.07 18.38
CA SER A 383 -15.10 -4.68 18.11
C SER A 383 -14.64 -4.42 16.68
N PHE A 384 -14.41 -5.46 15.87
CA PHE A 384 -13.88 -5.27 14.53
C PHE A 384 -14.86 -4.51 13.62
N ARG A 385 -14.36 -3.48 12.95
CA ARG A 385 -15.06 -2.74 11.89
C ARG A 385 -14.11 -2.56 10.74
N HIS A 386 -14.56 -2.91 9.54
CA HIS A 386 -13.73 -2.80 8.35
C HIS A 386 -13.45 -1.31 8.05
N PRO A 387 -12.18 -0.84 8.03
CA PRO A 387 -11.90 0.60 7.95
C PRO A 387 -12.47 1.27 6.71
N ALA A 388 -12.39 0.62 5.55
CA ALA A 388 -12.91 1.17 4.30
C ALA A 388 -14.45 1.24 4.22
N PHE A 389 -15.17 0.50 5.08
CA PHE A 389 -16.61 0.30 4.95
C PHE A 389 -17.38 0.53 6.25
N ALA A 390 -16.75 1.06 7.29
CA ALA A 390 -17.34 1.22 8.62
C ALA A 390 -18.59 2.12 8.58
N ASP A 391 -18.51 3.24 7.87
CA ASP A 391 -19.63 4.18 7.72
C ASP A 391 -20.76 3.57 6.90
N ALA A 392 -20.43 2.96 5.75
CA ALA A 392 -21.41 2.34 4.87
C ALA A 392 -22.14 1.17 5.56
N LEU A 393 -21.41 0.36 6.33
CA LEU A 393 -21.98 -0.70 7.17
C LEU A 393 -22.86 -0.12 8.27
N SER A 394 -22.44 0.94 8.95
CA SER A 394 -23.24 1.56 10.03
C SER A 394 -24.53 2.18 9.50
N ALA A 395 -24.49 2.77 8.29
CA ALA A 395 -25.63 3.41 7.66
C ALA A 395 -26.64 2.40 7.09
N SER A 396 -26.16 1.27 6.54
CA SER A 396 -27.00 0.32 5.81
C SER A 396 -27.27 -0.99 6.57
N GLY A 397 -26.35 -1.46 7.40
CA GLY A 397 -26.35 -2.84 7.90
C GLY A 397 -26.23 -3.88 6.77
N ALA A 398 -25.67 -3.49 5.61
CA ALA A 398 -25.58 -4.37 4.45
C ALA A 398 -24.73 -5.61 4.77
N VAL A 399 -25.33 -6.78 4.61
CA VAL A 399 -24.73 -8.08 4.93
C VAL A 399 -23.39 -8.30 4.21
N VAL A 400 -23.25 -7.80 2.98
CA VAL A 400 -22.00 -7.88 2.19
C VAL A 400 -20.80 -7.23 2.88
N LEU A 401 -21.04 -6.29 3.80
CA LEU A 401 -20.01 -5.58 4.57
C LEU A 401 -19.86 -6.10 6.02
N ASP A 402 -20.74 -7.00 6.47
CA ASP A 402 -20.74 -7.51 7.85
C ASP A 402 -19.72 -8.63 8.05
N PHE A 403 -18.44 -8.28 7.98
CA PHE A 403 -17.35 -9.20 8.27
C PHE A 403 -17.32 -9.58 9.76
N GLY A 404 -17.52 -8.62 10.67
CA GLY A 404 -17.42 -8.84 12.12
C GLY A 404 -18.44 -9.83 12.66
N GLY A 405 -19.69 -9.79 12.16
CA GLY A 405 -20.72 -10.76 12.52
C GLY A 405 -20.49 -12.14 11.89
N CYS A 406 -19.91 -12.20 10.69
CA CYS A 406 -19.95 -13.41 9.88
C CYS A 406 -18.62 -14.19 9.78
N TYR A 407 -17.48 -13.60 10.12
CA TYR A 407 -16.16 -14.27 10.16
C TYR A 407 -15.74 -14.54 11.59
N ASP A 408 -15.00 -15.63 11.82
CA ASP A 408 -14.41 -15.88 13.13
C ASP A 408 -13.20 -14.95 13.34
N ASN A 409 -12.44 -14.71 12.28
CA ASN A 409 -11.32 -13.80 12.23
C ASN A 409 -11.56 -12.75 11.12
N PRO A 410 -12.37 -11.71 11.35
CA PRO A 410 -12.86 -10.82 10.30
C PRO A 410 -11.79 -10.00 9.57
N TRP A 411 -10.65 -9.76 10.21
CA TRP A 411 -9.45 -9.17 9.60
C TRP A 411 -8.87 -10.01 8.46
N LEU A 412 -9.09 -11.33 8.44
CA LEU A 412 -8.62 -12.20 7.35
C LEU A 412 -9.18 -11.76 6.00
N TYR A 413 -10.35 -11.13 5.95
CA TYR A 413 -10.87 -10.61 4.69
C TYR A 413 -9.89 -9.64 4.03
N ARG A 414 -9.30 -8.73 4.82
CA ARG A 414 -8.32 -7.75 4.32
C ARG A 414 -7.03 -8.43 3.88
N THR A 415 -6.48 -9.33 4.70
CA THR A 415 -5.15 -9.93 4.46
C THR A 415 -5.16 -11.09 3.46
N LEU A 416 -6.29 -11.77 3.29
CA LEU A 416 -6.43 -12.96 2.45
C LEU A 416 -7.23 -12.69 1.15
N VAL A 417 -8.29 -11.88 1.20
CA VAL A 417 -9.28 -11.79 0.11
C VAL A 417 -9.19 -10.48 -0.67
N GLN A 418 -9.21 -9.34 0.03
CA GLN A 418 -9.41 -8.03 -0.58
C GLN A 418 -8.24 -7.61 -1.47
N ALA A 419 -8.50 -7.43 -2.76
CA ALA A 419 -7.50 -6.94 -3.70
C ALA A 419 -6.99 -5.54 -3.27
N GLY A 420 -5.68 -5.32 -3.42
CA GLY A 420 -5.01 -4.10 -2.96
C GLY A 420 -4.60 -4.11 -1.48
N GLU A 421 -5.29 -4.86 -0.61
CA GLU A 421 -4.97 -4.93 0.82
C GLU A 421 -4.37 -6.28 1.26
N ARG A 422 -4.72 -7.36 0.56
CA ARG A 422 -4.24 -8.72 0.82
C ARG A 422 -2.74 -8.86 0.62
N ILE A 423 -2.16 -9.90 1.20
CA ILE A 423 -0.74 -10.24 0.99
C ILE A 423 -0.48 -10.36 -0.52
N SER A 424 0.47 -9.55 -1.01
CA SER A 424 0.76 -9.42 -2.43
C SER A 424 1.67 -10.55 -2.95
N ASP A 425 2.45 -11.17 -2.06
CA ASP A 425 3.30 -12.31 -2.41
C ASP A 425 2.45 -13.56 -2.66
N PRO A 426 2.47 -14.14 -3.87
CA PRO A 426 1.66 -15.31 -4.15
C PRO A 426 2.05 -16.50 -3.27
N ALA A 427 3.34 -16.73 -3.00
CA ALA A 427 3.78 -17.88 -2.21
C ALA A 427 3.32 -17.77 -0.76
N VAL A 428 3.52 -16.61 -0.13
CA VAL A 428 3.05 -16.36 1.24
C VAL A 428 1.54 -16.43 1.32
N LEU A 429 0.81 -15.79 0.39
CA LEU A 429 -0.65 -15.72 0.42
C LEU A 429 -1.31 -17.10 0.50
N GLY A 430 -0.81 -18.11 -0.21
CA GLY A 430 -1.37 -19.46 -0.04
C GLY A 430 -0.69 -20.36 0.96
N ARG A 431 0.49 -20.02 1.51
CA ARG A 431 0.87 -20.61 2.80
C ARG A 431 -0.15 -20.18 3.87
N LEU A 432 -0.49 -18.90 3.91
CA LEU A 432 -1.55 -18.38 4.78
C LEU A 432 -2.89 -19.03 4.45
N ALA A 433 -3.30 -19.10 3.18
CA ALA A 433 -4.57 -19.74 2.80
C ALA A 433 -4.63 -21.21 3.23
N ASN A 434 -3.58 -21.99 2.98
CA ASN A 434 -3.55 -23.40 3.41
C ASN A 434 -3.62 -23.50 4.93
N TRP A 435 -2.83 -22.70 5.64
CA TRP A 435 -2.83 -22.69 7.10
C TRP A 435 -4.20 -22.28 7.68
N VAL A 436 -4.85 -21.24 7.15
CA VAL A 436 -6.22 -20.86 7.54
C VAL A 436 -7.20 -21.99 7.24
N ALA A 437 -7.11 -22.61 6.06
CA ALA A 437 -8.02 -23.69 5.68
C ALA A 437 -7.87 -24.95 6.56
N ASP A 438 -6.69 -25.15 7.15
CA ASP A 438 -6.37 -26.29 8.03
C ASP A 438 -6.72 -26.01 9.50
N ASN A 439 -6.66 -24.74 9.95
CA ASN A 439 -6.85 -24.37 11.36
C ASN A 439 -8.18 -23.67 11.69
N ALA A 440 -8.84 -23.02 10.72
CA ALA A 440 -10.14 -22.37 10.97
C ALA A 440 -11.25 -23.40 11.17
N ALA A 441 -12.32 -23.05 11.90
CA ALA A 441 -13.45 -23.95 12.13
C ALA A 441 -14.09 -24.46 10.80
N PRO A 442 -14.58 -25.72 10.72
CA PRO A 442 -15.16 -26.28 9.49
C PRO A 442 -16.31 -25.48 8.88
N GLU A 443 -17.07 -24.81 9.73
CA GLU A 443 -18.27 -24.05 9.41
C GLU A 443 -18.05 -22.53 9.29
N SER A 444 -16.79 -22.08 9.33
CA SER A 444 -16.45 -20.66 9.31
C SER A 444 -16.35 -20.08 7.90
N ALA A 445 -16.65 -18.78 7.79
CA ALA A 445 -16.38 -18.03 6.56
C ALA A 445 -14.87 -17.95 6.24
N ASP A 446 -14.01 -18.00 7.26
CA ASP A 446 -12.56 -17.99 7.14
C ASP A 446 -12.06 -19.19 6.31
N ARG A 447 -12.56 -20.40 6.62
CA ARG A 447 -12.23 -21.61 5.87
C ARG A 447 -12.73 -21.52 4.42
N GLY A 448 -13.94 -21.00 4.23
CA GLY A 448 -14.51 -20.76 2.90
C GLY A 448 -13.65 -19.83 2.05
N ALA A 449 -13.19 -18.72 2.65
CA ALA A 449 -12.31 -17.75 2.01
C ALA A 449 -10.96 -18.36 1.62
N ALA A 450 -10.37 -19.13 2.53
CA ALA A 450 -9.08 -19.77 2.34
C ALA A 450 -9.09 -20.80 1.21
N LEU A 451 -10.08 -21.70 1.18
CA LEU A 451 -10.25 -22.66 0.08
C LEU A 451 -10.39 -21.97 -1.26
N CYS A 452 -11.08 -20.82 -1.29
CA CYS A 452 -11.28 -20.06 -2.51
C CYS A 452 -9.98 -19.45 -3.04
N VAL A 453 -9.15 -18.87 -2.15
CA VAL A 453 -7.84 -18.33 -2.52
C VAL A 453 -6.93 -19.46 -3.04
N THR A 454 -6.89 -20.61 -2.38
CA THR A 454 -6.11 -21.77 -2.84
C THR A 454 -6.56 -22.22 -4.23
N GLY A 455 -7.86 -22.29 -4.51
CA GLY A 455 -8.35 -22.75 -5.81
C GLY A 455 -8.12 -21.78 -6.95
N TYR A 456 -8.28 -20.47 -6.74
CA TYR A 456 -7.95 -19.51 -7.80
C TYR A 456 -6.48 -19.53 -8.16
N ARG A 457 -5.58 -19.79 -7.20
CA ARG A 457 -4.16 -19.98 -7.48
C ARG A 457 -3.87 -21.21 -8.33
N ILE A 458 -4.57 -22.32 -8.08
CA ILE A 458 -4.49 -23.53 -8.93
C ILE A 458 -4.93 -23.19 -10.36
N LEU A 459 -6.01 -22.42 -10.52
CA LEU A 459 -6.48 -21.97 -11.84
C LEU A 459 -5.47 -21.06 -12.54
N GLU A 460 -4.94 -20.05 -11.86
CA GLU A 460 -3.93 -19.12 -12.38
C GLU A 460 -2.67 -19.84 -12.86
N ARG A 461 -2.23 -20.87 -12.11
CA ARG A 461 -1.05 -21.69 -12.45
C ARG A 461 -1.37 -22.87 -13.35
N ARG A 462 -2.65 -23.11 -13.67
CA ARG A 462 -3.13 -24.24 -14.48
C ARG A 462 -2.70 -25.62 -13.94
N GLN A 463 -2.65 -25.80 -12.62
CA GLN A 463 -2.17 -27.03 -11.96
C GLN A 463 -3.28 -28.07 -11.81
N ALA A 464 -3.65 -28.74 -12.91
CA ALA A 464 -4.76 -29.69 -12.94
C ALA A 464 -4.62 -30.85 -11.93
N GLU A 465 -3.39 -31.30 -11.66
CA GLU A 465 -3.05 -32.35 -10.71
C GLU A 465 -3.43 -32.00 -9.25
N ALA A 466 -3.40 -30.71 -8.89
CA ALA A 466 -3.74 -30.24 -7.55
C ALA A 466 -5.26 -30.03 -7.37
N ALA A 467 -6.04 -30.04 -8.45
CA ALA A 467 -7.47 -29.74 -8.40
C ALA A 467 -8.27 -30.77 -7.60
N GLY A 468 -7.92 -32.07 -7.70
CA GLY A 468 -8.68 -33.17 -7.13
C GLY A 468 -8.80 -33.09 -5.60
N GLU A 469 -7.68 -32.88 -4.91
CA GLU A 469 -7.65 -32.74 -3.44
C GLU A 469 -8.49 -31.53 -2.98
N LEU A 470 -8.33 -30.38 -3.65
CA LEU A 470 -9.09 -29.19 -3.27
C LEU A 470 -10.60 -29.35 -3.52
N ILE A 471 -11.00 -30.01 -4.61
CA ILE A 471 -12.42 -30.30 -4.89
C ILE A 471 -13.03 -31.15 -3.77
N GLN A 472 -12.29 -32.13 -3.20
CA GLN A 472 -12.77 -32.92 -2.06
C GLN A 472 -12.98 -32.05 -0.81
N ARG A 473 -12.05 -31.12 -0.53
CA ARG A 473 -12.19 -30.18 0.58
C ARG A 473 -13.38 -29.25 0.38
N ILE A 474 -13.59 -28.76 -0.85
CA ILE A 474 -14.77 -27.96 -1.22
C ILE A 474 -16.06 -28.76 -1.04
N ASP A 475 -16.08 -30.03 -1.45
CA ASP A 475 -17.24 -30.90 -1.25
C ASP A 475 -17.61 -31.05 0.22
N SER A 476 -16.64 -31.33 1.09
CA SER A 476 -16.90 -31.38 2.53
C SER A 476 -17.47 -30.07 3.03
N TYR A 477 -16.81 -28.95 2.74
CA TYR A 477 -17.26 -27.63 3.19
C TYR A 477 -18.70 -27.33 2.74
N CYS A 478 -19.04 -27.56 1.47
CA CYS A 478 -20.38 -27.31 0.95
C CYS A 478 -21.45 -28.22 1.57
N ARG A 479 -21.10 -29.46 1.91
CA ARG A 479 -22.02 -30.47 2.48
C ARG A 479 -22.29 -30.24 3.96
N ASP A 480 -21.23 -29.88 4.70
CA ASP A 480 -21.25 -29.63 6.14
C ASP A 480 -22.01 -28.33 6.42
N ASN A 481 -21.85 -27.32 5.56
CA ASN A 481 -22.50 -26.01 5.69
C ASN A 481 -23.86 -25.88 5.00
N ARG A 482 -24.51 -26.99 4.62
CA ARG A 482 -25.72 -26.93 3.79
C ARG A 482 -26.92 -26.19 4.40
N HIS A 483 -26.97 -26.12 5.73
CA HIS A 483 -28.02 -25.48 6.51
C HIS A 483 -27.50 -24.26 7.28
N THR A 484 -26.39 -23.67 6.85
CA THR A 484 -25.84 -22.48 7.51
C THR A 484 -26.84 -21.32 7.51
N THR A 485 -26.90 -20.59 8.62
CA THR A 485 -27.60 -19.31 8.71
C THR A 485 -26.65 -18.13 8.55
N ASN A 486 -25.35 -18.37 8.38
CA ASN A 486 -24.34 -17.35 8.18
C ASN A 486 -24.29 -16.94 6.70
N PRO A 487 -24.63 -15.69 6.35
CA PRO A 487 -24.65 -15.23 4.97
C PRO A 487 -23.31 -15.34 4.22
N HIS A 488 -22.18 -15.09 4.89
CA HIS A 488 -20.87 -15.16 4.23
C HIS A 488 -20.45 -16.61 3.99
N VAL A 489 -20.80 -17.53 4.90
CA VAL A 489 -20.63 -18.98 4.64
C VAL A 489 -21.43 -19.38 3.40
N GLN A 490 -22.68 -18.91 3.28
CA GLN A 490 -23.50 -19.15 2.09
C GLN A 490 -22.85 -18.55 0.81
N ARG A 491 -22.30 -17.34 0.89
CA ARG A 491 -21.52 -16.74 -0.20
C ARG A 491 -20.33 -17.60 -0.62
N TRP A 492 -19.59 -18.16 0.33
CA TRP A 492 -18.47 -19.06 0.03
C TRP A 492 -18.96 -20.36 -0.58
N ARG A 493 -20.09 -20.94 -0.14
CA ARG A 493 -20.66 -22.14 -0.78
C ARG A 493 -20.93 -21.91 -2.28
N ILE A 494 -21.53 -20.78 -2.65
CA ILE A 494 -21.79 -20.43 -4.06
C ILE A 494 -20.48 -20.29 -4.83
N SER A 495 -19.54 -19.49 -4.31
CA SER A 495 -18.26 -19.24 -4.98
C SER A 495 -17.39 -20.49 -5.10
N LEU A 496 -17.38 -21.35 -4.07
CA LEU A 496 -16.61 -22.59 -4.05
C LEU A 496 -17.22 -23.65 -4.97
N ALA A 497 -18.56 -23.76 -5.04
CA ALA A 497 -19.20 -24.63 -6.01
C ALA A 497 -18.86 -24.21 -7.45
N PHE A 498 -18.89 -22.90 -7.75
CA PHE A 498 -18.44 -22.39 -9.04
C PHE A 498 -16.96 -22.71 -9.30
N LEU A 499 -16.10 -22.49 -8.30
CA LEU A 499 -14.66 -22.77 -8.38
C LEU A 499 -14.37 -24.25 -8.61
N ALA A 500 -15.08 -25.15 -7.92
CA ALA A 500 -14.97 -26.60 -8.13
C ALA A 500 -15.39 -27.01 -9.55
N GLY A 501 -16.38 -26.32 -10.13
CA GLY A 501 -16.73 -26.44 -11.54
C GLY A 501 -15.55 -26.08 -12.45
N CYS A 502 -14.94 -24.90 -12.25
CA CYS A 502 -13.77 -24.47 -13.01
C CYS A 502 -12.56 -25.41 -12.85
N LEU A 503 -12.30 -25.90 -11.64
CA LEU A 503 -11.23 -26.85 -11.35
C LEU A 503 -11.49 -28.21 -12.01
N SER A 504 -12.74 -28.66 -12.05
CA SER A 504 -13.13 -29.88 -12.75
C SER A 504 -12.94 -29.74 -14.26
N GLU A 505 -13.26 -28.58 -14.85
CA GLU A 505 -12.96 -28.31 -16.26
C GLU A 505 -11.46 -28.28 -16.54
N LEU A 506 -10.67 -27.66 -15.67
CA LEU A 506 -9.20 -27.66 -15.77
C LEU A 506 -8.64 -29.09 -15.77
N ALA A 507 -9.23 -29.98 -14.97
CA ALA A 507 -8.88 -31.41 -14.92
C ALA A 507 -9.49 -32.24 -16.07
N GLY A 508 -10.26 -31.63 -16.99
CA GLY A 508 -10.90 -32.33 -18.11
C GLY A 508 -12.15 -33.15 -17.73
N ALA A 509 -12.64 -33.05 -16.49
CA ALA A 509 -13.78 -33.80 -15.97
C ALA A 509 -15.10 -33.03 -16.17
N LEU A 510 -15.58 -32.97 -17.43
CA LEU A 510 -16.76 -32.16 -17.79
C LEU A 510 -18.05 -32.59 -17.08
N ASP A 511 -18.26 -33.88 -16.79
CA ASP A 511 -19.43 -34.36 -16.04
C ASP A 511 -19.44 -33.82 -14.59
N HIS A 512 -18.27 -33.82 -13.95
CA HIS A 512 -18.10 -33.24 -12.61
C HIS A 512 -18.24 -31.72 -12.64
N ALA A 513 -17.70 -31.07 -13.66
CA ALA A 513 -17.84 -29.64 -13.85
C ALA A 513 -19.31 -29.24 -13.99
N LEU A 514 -20.07 -29.97 -14.82
CA LEU A 514 -21.51 -29.75 -14.98
C LEU A 514 -22.24 -29.88 -13.65
N LYS A 515 -21.97 -30.93 -12.86
CA LYS A 515 -22.57 -31.11 -11.54
C LYS A 515 -22.32 -29.91 -10.62
N TRP A 516 -21.08 -29.42 -10.56
CA TRP A 516 -20.69 -28.31 -9.71
C TRP A 516 -21.28 -26.97 -10.15
N PHE A 517 -21.29 -26.70 -11.46
CA PHE A 517 -21.92 -25.49 -12.00
C PHE A 517 -23.44 -25.51 -11.80
N SER A 518 -24.09 -26.65 -11.96
CA SER A 518 -25.52 -26.80 -11.64
C SER A 518 -25.79 -26.47 -10.18
N LEU A 519 -24.99 -27.02 -9.26
CA LEU A 519 -25.12 -26.70 -7.82
C LEU A 519 -24.95 -25.19 -7.56
N ALA A 520 -23.91 -24.56 -8.11
CA ALA A 520 -23.68 -23.13 -7.92
C ALA A 520 -24.80 -22.25 -8.51
N ALA A 521 -25.44 -22.69 -9.59
CA ALA A 521 -26.58 -22.02 -10.20
C ALA A 521 -27.88 -22.15 -9.38
N GLU A 522 -27.99 -23.19 -8.54
CA GLU A 522 -29.17 -23.47 -7.72
C GLU A 522 -29.08 -22.94 -6.27
N LEU A 523 -27.86 -22.74 -5.75
CA LEU A 523 -27.66 -22.27 -4.38
C LEU A 523 -28.27 -20.87 -4.16
N ASP A 524 -28.95 -20.71 -3.02
CA ASP A 524 -29.64 -19.46 -2.69
C ASP A 524 -28.66 -18.34 -2.35
N TRP A 525 -28.63 -17.30 -3.18
CA TRP A 525 -27.83 -16.08 -2.99
C TRP A 525 -28.57 -15.01 -2.18
N ARG A 526 -29.89 -15.13 -1.98
CA ARG A 526 -30.76 -14.09 -1.39
C ARG A 526 -30.43 -13.81 0.06
N SER A 527 -29.89 -14.79 0.79
CA SER A 527 -29.43 -14.61 2.16
C SER A 527 -28.16 -13.76 2.29
N PHE A 528 -27.47 -13.44 1.19
CA PHE A 528 -26.24 -12.65 1.18
C PHE A 528 -26.40 -11.29 0.48
N THR A 529 -26.40 -11.28 -0.86
CA THR A 529 -26.64 -10.06 -1.64
C THR A 529 -26.88 -10.37 -3.13
N PRO A 530 -27.73 -9.58 -3.83
CA PRO A 530 -27.96 -9.70 -5.27
C PRO A 530 -26.71 -9.60 -6.13
N ILE A 531 -25.68 -8.85 -5.69
CA ILE A 531 -24.47 -8.65 -6.49
C ILE A 531 -23.57 -9.90 -6.56
N LEU A 532 -23.80 -10.90 -5.71
CA LEU A 532 -23.13 -12.21 -5.81
C LEU A 532 -23.63 -13.03 -7.01
N THR A 533 -24.77 -12.67 -7.61
CA THR A 533 -25.37 -13.44 -8.71
C THR A 533 -24.51 -13.50 -9.95
N THR A 534 -23.45 -12.69 -10.07
CA THR A 534 -22.38 -12.88 -11.06
C THR A 534 -21.88 -14.33 -11.07
N LYS A 535 -21.67 -14.95 -9.89
CA LYS A 535 -21.25 -16.36 -9.80
C LYS A 535 -22.35 -17.35 -10.19
N THR A 536 -23.58 -17.10 -9.79
CA THR A 536 -24.73 -17.94 -10.12
C THR A 536 -25.01 -17.95 -11.63
N ILE A 537 -25.00 -16.78 -12.26
CA ILE A 537 -25.20 -16.63 -13.71
C ILE A 537 -24.01 -17.21 -14.49
N ALA A 538 -22.77 -16.96 -14.04
CA ALA A 538 -21.59 -17.59 -14.65
C ALA A 538 -21.69 -19.11 -14.59
N ALA A 539 -22.07 -19.68 -13.45
CA ALA A 539 -22.24 -21.12 -13.30
C ALA A 539 -23.28 -21.67 -14.28
N ALA A 540 -24.46 -21.05 -14.34
CA ALA A 540 -25.49 -21.43 -15.29
C ALA A 540 -24.98 -21.36 -16.75
N PHE A 541 -24.26 -20.30 -17.11
CA PHE A 541 -23.69 -20.16 -18.45
C PHE A 541 -22.66 -21.27 -18.77
N HIS A 542 -21.77 -21.60 -17.83
CA HIS A 542 -20.81 -22.69 -17.99
C HIS A 542 -21.50 -24.06 -18.10
N ALA A 543 -22.49 -24.33 -17.25
CA ALA A 543 -23.31 -25.55 -17.32
C ALA A 543 -24.01 -25.66 -18.68
N ALA A 544 -24.57 -24.56 -19.20
CA ALA A 544 -25.18 -24.52 -20.53
C ALA A 544 -24.19 -24.88 -21.64
N ARG A 545 -22.98 -24.32 -21.60
CA ARG A 545 -21.92 -24.64 -22.57
C ARG A 545 -21.53 -26.11 -22.54
N ILE A 546 -21.41 -26.70 -21.35
CA ILE A 546 -21.07 -28.12 -21.21
C ILE A 546 -22.23 -28.98 -21.72
N ALA A 547 -23.48 -28.67 -21.38
CA ALA A 547 -24.66 -29.36 -21.89
C ALA A 547 -24.72 -29.34 -23.43
N LEU A 548 -24.40 -28.21 -24.08
CA LEU A 548 -24.30 -28.14 -25.54
C LEU A 548 -23.22 -29.07 -26.12
N THR A 549 -22.11 -29.24 -25.41
CA THR A 549 -21.01 -30.13 -25.80
C THR A 549 -21.46 -31.60 -25.72
N PHE A 550 -22.34 -31.93 -24.77
CA PHE A 550 -22.98 -33.24 -24.65
C PHE A 550 -24.20 -33.42 -25.57
N GLY A 551 -24.54 -32.42 -26.39
CA GLY A 551 -25.70 -32.46 -27.29
C GLY A 551 -27.05 -32.21 -26.60
N ASP A 552 -27.05 -31.82 -25.33
CA ASP A 552 -28.25 -31.49 -24.56
C ASP A 552 -28.64 -30.01 -24.72
N GLU A 553 -29.26 -29.70 -25.85
CA GLU A 553 -29.76 -28.34 -26.11
C GLU A 553 -30.92 -27.92 -25.20
N ALA A 554 -31.70 -28.88 -24.70
CA ALA A 554 -32.82 -28.60 -23.81
C ALA A 554 -32.30 -28.17 -22.43
N GLY A 555 -31.34 -28.91 -21.86
CA GLY A 555 -30.64 -28.54 -20.64
C GLY A 555 -29.88 -27.23 -20.79
N ALA A 556 -29.18 -27.02 -21.91
CA ALA A 556 -28.50 -25.76 -22.18
C ALA A 556 -29.45 -24.56 -22.17
N ARG A 557 -30.63 -24.70 -22.81
CA ARG A 557 -31.68 -23.68 -22.78
C ARG A 557 -32.17 -23.41 -21.35
N ALA A 558 -32.39 -24.46 -20.56
CA ALA A 558 -32.82 -24.33 -19.17
C ALA A 558 -31.81 -23.56 -18.32
N PHE A 559 -30.52 -23.86 -18.46
CA PHE A 559 -29.46 -23.11 -17.78
C PHE A 559 -29.38 -21.64 -18.20
N PHE A 560 -29.46 -21.33 -19.50
CA PHE A 560 -29.53 -19.93 -19.91
C PHE A 560 -30.76 -19.22 -19.33
N GLN A 561 -31.90 -19.92 -19.20
CA GLN A 561 -33.10 -19.35 -18.57
C GLN A 561 -32.89 -19.07 -17.08
N ILE A 562 -32.16 -19.92 -16.36
CA ILE A 562 -31.72 -19.63 -14.98
C ILE A 562 -30.93 -18.32 -14.94
N GLY A 563 -29.97 -18.14 -15.87
CA GLY A 563 -29.18 -16.91 -15.95
C GLY A 563 -30.02 -15.65 -16.17
N VAL A 564 -30.97 -15.69 -17.11
CA VAL A 564 -31.91 -14.57 -17.37
C VAL A 564 -32.77 -14.27 -16.15
N ASN A 565 -33.39 -15.31 -15.57
CA ASN A 565 -34.29 -15.13 -14.43
C ASN A 565 -33.56 -14.59 -13.20
N THR A 566 -32.35 -15.09 -12.94
CA THR A 566 -31.51 -14.64 -11.83
C THR A 566 -31.15 -13.16 -11.97
N ALA A 567 -30.75 -12.71 -13.17
CA ALA A 567 -30.43 -11.31 -13.41
C ALA A 567 -31.65 -10.40 -13.18
N LEU A 568 -32.82 -10.78 -13.70
CA LEU A 568 -34.07 -10.03 -13.50
C LEU A 568 -34.54 -10.03 -12.05
N GLU A 569 -34.25 -11.07 -11.29
CA GLU A 569 -34.54 -11.12 -9.86
C GLU A 569 -33.58 -10.26 -9.03
N ALA A 570 -32.28 -10.32 -9.32
CA ALA A 570 -31.29 -9.46 -8.69
C ALA A 570 -31.63 -7.97 -8.89
N ALA A 571 -32.02 -7.58 -10.11
CA ALA A 571 -32.43 -6.21 -10.42
C ALA A 571 -33.73 -5.74 -9.72
N ARG A 572 -34.55 -6.68 -9.21
CA ARG A 572 -35.78 -6.39 -8.46
C ARG A 572 -35.57 -6.39 -6.95
N SER A 573 -34.35 -6.70 -6.48
CA SER A 573 -34.03 -6.74 -5.06
C SER A 573 -34.01 -5.33 -4.46
N ASP A 574 -34.05 -5.25 -3.13
CA ASP A 574 -34.02 -3.96 -2.43
C ASP A 574 -32.74 -3.19 -2.83
N PRO A 575 -32.83 -1.92 -3.30
CA PRO A 575 -31.66 -1.11 -3.62
C PRO A 575 -30.63 -1.05 -2.49
N LYS A 576 -31.07 -1.17 -1.23
CA LYS A 576 -30.20 -1.18 -0.06
C LYS A 576 -29.28 -2.41 0.00
N ASP A 577 -29.73 -3.56 -0.48
CA ASP A 577 -28.93 -4.80 -0.54
C ASP A 577 -27.89 -4.77 -1.66
N ILE A 578 -28.00 -3.79 -2.57
CA ILE A 578 -27.13 -3.60 -3.73
C ILE A 578 -26.13 -2.48 -3.44
N ALA A 579 -26.64 -1.28 -3.13
CA ALA A 579 -25.85 -0.06 -3.05
C ALA A 579 -25.66 0.47 -1.62
N GLY A 580 -26.24 -0.18 -0.60
CA GLY A 580 -26.24 0.35 0.77
C GLY A 580 -27.14 1.58 0.93
N ALA A 581 -26.82 2.43 1.91
CA ALA A 581 -27.52 3.69 2.13
C ALA A 581 -27.08 4.72 1.07
N ILE A 582 -28.00 5.54 0.57
CA ILE A 582 -27.69 6.50 -0.50
C ILE A 582 -26.70 7.57 -0.02
N GLU A 583 -26.75 7.90 1.26
CA GLU A 583 -25.89 8.88 1.92
C GLU A 583 -24.46 8.34 2.14
N SER A 584 -24.26 7.02 2.10
CA SER A 584 -22.98 6.34 2.24
C SER A 584 -22.97 5.06 1.40
N PRO A 585 -22.91 5.19 0.05
CA PRO A 585 -23.11 4.08 -0.84
C PRO A 585 -21.92 3.13 -0.85
N ILE A 586 -22.19 1.85 -1.08
CA ILE A 586 -21.18 0.81 -1.30
C ILE A 586 -20.58 1.04 -2.70
N PRO A 587 -19.28 1.38 -2.83
CA PRO A 587 -18.72 1.88 -4.09
C PRO A 587 -18.83 0.91 -5.28
N PHE A 588 -18.85 -0.40 -5.01
CA PHE A 588 -18.90 -1.45 -6.02
C PHE A 588 -20.32 -1.94 -6.35
N GLY A 589 -21.33 -1.65 -5.52
CA GLY A 589 -22.65 -2.28 -5.60
C GLY A 589 -23.34 -2.16 -6.97
N LEU A 590 -23.43 -0.94 -7.49
CA LEU A 590 -24.07 -0.69 -8.81
C LEU A 590 -23.22 -1.16 -9.98
N ILE A 591 -21.89 -1.16 -9.84
CA ILE A 591 -20.97 -1.67 -10.86
C ILE A 591 -21.20 -3.16 -11.05
N GLU A 592 -21.25 -3.91 -9.95
CA GLU A 592 -21.52 -5.34 -9.95
C GLU A 592 -22.93 -5.66 -10.48
N LEU A 593 -23.96 -4.87 -10.12
CA LEU A 593 -25.30 -5.04 -10.71
C LEU A 593 -25.30 -4.82 -12.24
N GLY A 594 -24.49 -3.87 -12.72
CA GLY A 594 -24.29 -3.67 -14.16
C GLY A 594 -23.76 -4.93 -14.85
N GLU A 595 -22.76 -5.58 -14.25
CA GLU A 595 -22.20 -6.85 -14.74
C GLU A 595 -23.25 -7.97 -14.72
N VAL A 596 -24.03 -8.11 -13.64
CA VAL A 596 -25.15 -9.06 -13.54
C VAL A 596 -26.12 -8.92 -14.71
N MET A 597 -26.49 -7.69 -15.07
CA MET A 597 -27.41 -7.42 -16.17
C MET A 597 -26.79 -7.75 -17.54
N GLU A 598 -25.49 -7.49 -17.73
CA GLU A 598 -24.79 -7.85 -18.95
C GLU A 598 -24.72 -9.38 -19.12
N MET A 599 -24.39 -10.12 -18.07
CA MET A 599 -24.33 -11.58 -18.08
C MET A 599 -25.71 -12.21 -18.33
N GLY A 600 -26.77 -11.68 -17.71
CA GLY A 600 -28.15 -12.09 -17.99
C GLY A 600 -28.55 -11.81 -19.44
N GLY A 601 -28.11 -10.68 -20.00
CA GLY A 601 -28.30 -10.34 -21.41
C GLY A 601 -27.62 -11.33 -22.36
N GLN A 602 -26.39 -11.77 -22.07
CA GLN A 602 -25.70 -12.81 -22.84
C GLN A 602 -26.50 -14.12 -22.84
N CYS A 603 -27.07 -14.52 -21.71
CA CYS A 603 -27.95 -15.70 -21.61
C CYS A 603 -29.21 -15.53 -22.48
N ALA A 604 -29.84 -14.35 -22.47
CA ALA A 604 -31.01 -14.07 -23.31
C ALA A 604 -30.69 -14.17 -24.81
N VAL A 605 -29.54 -13.64 -25.24
CA VAL A 605 -29.07 -13.75 -26.62
C VAL A 605 -28.76 -15.20 -26.99
N ALA A 606 -28.16 -15.97 -26.07
CA ALA A 606 -27.92 -17.40 -26.27
C ALA A 606 -29.23 -18.17 -26.51
N ILE A 607 -30.27 -17.92 -25.72
CA ILE A 607 -31.61 -18.53 -25.91
C ILE A 607 -32.19 -18.20 -27.29
N ALA A 608 -32.13 -16.94 -27.70
CA ALA A 608 -32.71 -16.45 -28.94
C ALA A 608 -31.96 -16.98 -30.18
N THR A 609 -30.65 -17.21 -30.04
CA THR A 609 -29.78 -17.65 -31.14
C THR A 609 -29.47 -19.14 -31.11
N LEU A 610 -29.95 -19.89 -30.10
CA LEU A 610 -29.68 -21.31 -29.93
C LEU A 610 -29.91 -22.18 -31.18
N PRO A 611 -30.92 -21.95 -32.04
CA PRO A 611 -31.07 -22.70 -33.29
C PRO A 611 -29.85 -22.62 -34.23
N LEU A 612 -28.99 -21.61 -34.08
CA LEU A 612 -27.73 -21.49 -34.81
C LEU A 612 -26.68 -22.49 -34.35
N TRP A 613 -26.74 -22.99 -33.11
CA TRP A 613 -25.74 -23.90 -32.55
C TRP A 613 -25.48 -25.10 -33.47
N ARG A 614 -26.53 -25.80 -33.92
CA ARG A 614 -26.40 -26.98 -34.81
C ARG A 614 -25.79 -26.66 -36.17
N ARG A 615 -26.02 -25.47 -36.70
CA ARG A 615 -25.68 -25.11 -38.09
C ARG A 615 -24.39 -24.31 -38.21
N ALA A 616 -24.10 -23.48 -37.22
CA ALA A 616 -22.97 -22.55 -37.20
C ALA A 616 -22.55 -22.19 -35.76
N PRO A 617 -21.87 -23.10 -35.02
CA PRO A 617 -21.40 -22.87 -33.65
C PRO A 617 -20.60 -21.57 -33.46
N GLY A 618 -19.73 -21.22 -34.41
CA GLY A 618 -18.95 -19.98 -34.35
C GLY A 618 -19.81 -18.72 -34.47
N ALA A 619 -20.86 -18.75 -35.31
CA ALA A 619 -21.80 -17.65 -35.44
C ALA A 619 -22.70 -17.51 -34.21
N PHE A 620 -23.05 -18.63 -33.56
CA PHE A 620 -23.72 -18.63 -32.27
C PHE A 620 -22.88 -17.90 -31.22
N TRP A 621 -21.63 -18.31 -30.98
CA TRP A 621 -20.78 -17.67 -29.97
C TRP A 621 -20.43 -16.21 -30.27
N SER A 622 -20.28 -15.86 -31.56
CA SER A 622 -20.10 -14.47 -31.98
C SER A 622 -21.28 -13.57 -31.58
N ARG A 623 -22.52 -14.08 -31.65
CA ARG A 623 -23.71 -13.35 -31.21
C ARG A 623 -23.84 -13.28 -29.69
N VAL A 624 -23.51 -14.37 -28.99
CA VAL A 624 -23.56 -14.43 -27.51
C VAL A 624 -22.55 -13.49 -26.86
N ASN A 625 -21.40 -13.27 -27.51
CA ASN A 625 -20.38 -12.32 -27.06
C ASN A 625 -20.80 -10.87 -27.31
N THR A 626 -21.83 -10.42 -26.58
CA THR A 626 -22.28 -9.03 -26.62
C THR A 626 -21.41 -8.20 -25.68
N LYS A 627 -20.44 -7.46 -26.21
CA LYS A 627 -19.78 -6.36 -25.49
C LYS A 627 -20.47 -5.06 -25.87
N ARG A 628 -21.02 -4.31 -24.91
CA ARG A 628 -21.62 -3.00 -25.22
C ARG A 628 -20.57 -1.90 -25.25
N PHE A 629 -20.41 -1.31 -26.43
CA PHE A 629 -19.49 -0.20 -26.75
C PHE A 629 -19.75 1.10 -25.98
N GLY A 630 -20.90 1.25 -25.31
CA GLY A 630 -21.29 2.49 -24.63
C GLY A 630 -20.41 2.83 -23.43
N LEU A 631 -19.95 1.84 -22.64
CA LEU A 631 -19.07 2.08 -21.49
C LEU A 631 -17.67 2.53 -21.91
N LEU A 632 -17.19 2.13 -23.09
CA LEU A 632 -15.90 2.58 -23.61
C LEU A 632 -15.97 4.05 -24.04
N ALA A 633 -17.03 4.44 -24.76
CA ALA A 633 -17.27 5.82 -25.14
C ALA A 633 -17.62 6.70 -23.92
N TRP A 634 -18.33 6.17 -22.93
CA TRP A 634 -18.60 6.82 -21.65
C TRP A 634 -17.33 6.97 -20.81
N ASN A 635 -16.46 5.95 -20.74
CA ASN A 635 -15.17 6.08 -20.07
C ASN A 635 -14.29 7.11 -20.76
N GLN A 636 -14.22 7.10 -22.10
CA GLN A 636 -13.52 8.13 -22.86
C GLN A 636 -14.15 9.51 -22.64
N ALA A 637 -15.47 9.61 -22.54
CA ALA A 637 -16.18 10.85 -22.23
C ALA A 637 -15.96 11.29 -20.77
N LEU A 638 -15.89 10.38 -19.80
CA LEU A 638 -15.53 10.66 -18.41
C LEU A 638 -14.06 11.06 -18.30
N GLU A 639 -13.17 10.48 -19.10
CA GLU A 639 -11.78 10.89 -19.19
C GLU A 639 -11.67 12.30 -19.79
N GLN A 640 -12.46 12.57 -20.84
CA GLN A 640 -12.57 13.90 -21.45
C GLN A 640 -13.25 14.91 -20.51
N GLU A 641 -14.26 14.51 -19.74
CA GLU A 641 -14.96 15.34 -18.78
C GLU A 641 -14.09 15.57 -17.54
N ASN A 642 -13.34 14.56 -17.07
CA ASN A 642 -12.29 14.76 -16.07
C ASN A 642 -11.23 15.72 -16.61
N ALA A 643 -10.84 15.63 -17.88
CA ALA A 643 -9.94 16.60 -18.51
C ALA A 643 -10.58 18.00 -18.65
N HIS A 644 -11.88 18.08 -18.90
CA HIS A 644 -12.63 19.33 -19.04
C HIS A 644 -12.91 20.00 -17.70
N LEU A 645 -13.32 19.26 -16.67
CA LEU A 645 -13.47 19.70 -15.29
C LEU A 645 -12.13 20.13 -14.71
N ARG A 646 -11.04 19.39 -15.00
CA ARG A 646 -9.67 19.87 -14.74
C ARG A 646 -9.43 21.23 -15.41
N ALA A 647 -9.88 21.43 -16.65
CA ALA A 647 -9.76 22.69 -17.38
C ALA A 647 -10.74 23.81 -16.92
N GLN A 648 -11.90 23.47 -16.34
CA GLN A 648 -12.89 24.43 -15.83
C GLN A 648 -12.63 24.85 -14.39
N LEU A 649 -12.22 23.93 -13.52
CA LEU A 649 -11.69 24.24 -12.18
C LEU A 649 -10.44 25.12 -12.31
N GLN A 650 -9.60 24.87 -13.33
CA GLN A 650 -8.53 25.80 -13.77
C GLN A 650 -9.03 27.20 -14.16
N LYS A 651 -10.23 27.33 -14.75
CA LYS A 651 -10.80 28.63 -15.15
C LYS A 651 -11.55 29.35 -14.03
N ALA A 652 -12.04 28.64 -13.01
CA ALA A 652 -12.90 29.19 -11.96
C ALA A 652 -12.18 29.49 -10.63
N GLY A 653 -10.89 29.15 -10.48
CA GLY A 653 -10.09 29.53 -9.31
C GLY A 653 -10.43 28.78 -8.01
N LEU A 654 -11.28 27.75 -8.07
CA LEU A 654 -11.56 26.80 -6.99
C LEU A 654 -10.97 25.43 -7.39
N ARG A 655 -10.23 24.81 -6.46
CA ARG A 655 -9.81 23.41 -6.59
C ARG A 655 -10.88 22.47 -6.10
#